data_AF-A0A3M1L384-F1
#
_entry.id   AF-A0A3M1L384-F1
#
_cell.length_a   1.000
_cell.length_b   1.000
_cell.length_c   1.000
_cell.angle_alpha   90.00
_cell.angle_beta   90.00
_cell.angle_gamma   90.00
#
_symmetry.space_group_name_H-M   'P 1'
#
loop_
_entity.id
_entity.type
_entity.pdbx_description
1 polymer ?
#
loop_
_entity_poly.entity_id
_entity_poly.type
_entity_poly.pdbx_seq_one_letter_code
_entity_poly.pdbx_strand_id
1 'polypeptide(L)'
;MAAAACVLAATSVPAPAKTVRVFTVANRLRTADIVSYQTFRDKMFAMMDAAFPGRASLVQAGVDDVASHIQPADPLAPPDVLVNFPEDVGLAPAFIGSRGAAARAASLSSQAYLSMFNTYQKPIRFYRALYRAHPADIPAQVVLGVTDTVYRAFYETFRDLAMTYGVYVSAGANLPEARVVTQAEDPDTYDALIDPDERGVRNYVYMATSPIVYNSTFLFMPDGEVFVQLEDGSVTSAPMGTGGILRGTTNKVYLTPPELQLLKLSDAPIDEFDVLDTPLGRLGFVISKDAWMIDINDRLAARHAHLLVQSEAFSTWAFQEDPWDPDIFKQGGYNNLQKHADFLYNVAPSLTGNLFDVTFDGQSAILGKAAKGPLGPLDGTNAWIGQNPVGGFLAVAPWVVPDPGIADPLLTLAERRAALVADGVKLLPGSGVACPDPLAWGPCENGYRESVLWADLELPDGLDVLTAPDSTPPVATSFGPSVQVNDEDDSSPASQSAPRIVADGDRLYVVWQDTREGRDAIYAAMSADGGLTWTADVKVSDNAPGSTTELLPSMAFHRDPKTGVATLYVAWQELAANGVGSARVQLARFDEQLTKIGGDVRVDDADGVGKWSPLVTTVRRKGVPLVVWVDERDLGPEGSVFEHLRVARSRGRLGSDGRPQPAFRPSRLVVRKKELDPLAVGLANEWAPALVRADRRLALVWLDYRDYNWDVYAGVSGRSGLRFKPRTGLRLDDSQEFERLNSHPAVAYDDGSGTLIAVWSDQRERHPDTDIFGATSTDR
;
A
#
# COMPACT_ATOMS: atom_id res chain seq x y z
N MET A 1 51.38 -13.14 -32.68
CA MET A 1 51.09 -12.88 -31.26
C MET A 1 50.14 -11.70 -31.19
N ALA A 2 48.86 -11.96 -30.96
CA ALA A 2 47.87 -10.95 -30.62
C ALA A 2 47.11 -11.52 -29.42
N ALA A 3 47.25 -10.87 -28.27
CA ALA A 3 46.70 -11.32 -27.00
C ALA A 3 45.19 -11.05 -26.98
N ALA A 4 44.42 -12.10 -26.69
CA ALA A 4 43.01 -12.01 -26.37
C ALA A 4 42.85 -11.34 -25.00
N ALA A 5 42.12 -10.23 -24.96
CA ALA A 5 41.65 -9.66 -23.71
C ALA A 5 40.43 -10.48 -23.25
N CYS A 6 40.64 -11.35 -22.25
CA CYS A 6 39.53 -11.90 -21.47
C CYS A 6 38.90 -10.76 -20.68
N VAL A 7 37.70 -10.35 -21.08
CA VAL A 7 36.79 -9.61 -20.20
C VAL A 7 36.29 -10.63 -19.18
N LEU A 8 36.84 -10.57 -17.97
CA LEU A 8 36.27 -11.26 -16.82
C LEU A 8 34.90 -10.63 -16.55
N ALA A 9 33.83 -11.37 -16.84
CA ALA A 9 32.52 -11.09 -16.29
C ALA A 9 32.65 -11.19 -14.77
N ALA A 10 32.45 -10.07 -14.07
CA ALA A 10 32.34 -10.06 -12.63
C ALA A 10 31.01 -10.74 -12.29
N THR A 11 31.07 -11.97 -11.79
CA THR A 11 29.91 -12.65 -11.19
C THR A 11 29.52 -11.89 -9.94
N SER A 12 28.34 -11.26 -9.93
CA SER A 12 27.76 -10.63 -8.75
C SER A 12 27.46 -11.71 -7.72
N VAL A 13 28.22 -11.71 -6.62
CA VAL A 13 27.88 -12.48 -5.43
C VAL A 13 26.58 -11.88 -4.86
N PRO A 14 25.55 -12.68 -4.52
CA PRO A 14 24.34 -12.17 -3.91
C PRO A 14 24.70 -11.38 -2.64
N ALA A 15 24.11 -10.20 -2.47
CA ALA A 15 24.30 -9.44 -1.27
C ALA A 15 23.68 -10.22 -0.09
N PRO A 16 24.37 -10.32 1.06
CA PRO A 16 23.86 -11.04 2.21
C PRO A 16 22.55 -10.43 2.69
N ALA A 17 21.62 -11.25 3.18
CA ALA A 17 20.47 -10.73 3.93
C ALA A 17 20.98 -9.95 5.16
N LYS A 18 20.34 -8.82 5.41
CA LYS A 18 20.65 -7.90 6.49
C LYS A 18 19.63 -8.06 7.61
N THR A 19 20.12 -8.25 8.83
CA THR A 19 19.28 -8.24 10.03
C THR A 19 18.90 -6.81 10.39
N VAL A 20 17.61 -6.53 10.49
CA VAL A 20 17.05 -5.24 10.95
C VAL A 20 16.17 -5.49 12.16
N ARG A 21 16.40 -4.75 13.25
CA ARG A 21 15.50 -4.80 14.41
C ARG A 21 14.35 -3.84 14.20
N VAL A 22 13.13 -4.33 14.32
CA VAL A 22 11.93 -3.51 14.17
C VAL A 22 11.17 -3.43 15.49
N PHE A 23 10.54 -2.29 15.73
CA PHE A 23 9.67 -2.05 16.87
C PHE A 23 8.30 -1.56 16.42
N THR A 24 7.25 -2.00 17.11
CA THR A 24 5.96 -1.29 17.15
C THR A 24 5.84 -0.57 18.48
N VAL A 25 5.60 0.74 18.47
CA VAL A 25 5.40 1.53 19.70
C VAL A 25 4.01 2.14 19.70
N ALA A 26 3.08 1.54 20.43
CA ALA A 26 1.70 2.00 20.55
C ALA A 26 1.46 2.69 21.89
N ASN A 27 1.38 4.01 21.86
CA ASN A 27 0.94 4.80 23.00
C ASN A 27 -0.59 4.86 23.08
N ARG A 28 -1.09 5.00 24.31
CA ARG A 28 -2.50 5.30 24.57
C ARG A 28 -2.71 6.81 24.61
N LEU A 29 -3.74 7.28 23.92
CA LEU A 29 -4.14 8.68 23.95
C LEU A 29 -4.70 9.08 25.32
N ARG A 30 -4.13 10.15 25.88
CA ARG A 30 -4.63 10.83 27.08
C ARG A 30 -4.51 12.32 26.92
N THR A 31 -5.56 13.06 27.28
CA THR A 31 -5.52 14.53 27.28
C THR A 31 -4.50 15.12 28.26
N ALA A 32 -4.09 14.35 29.27
CA ALA A 32 -3.02 14.72 30.20
C ALA A 32 -1.63 14.80 29.52
N ASP A 33 -1.40 14.01 28.47
CA ASP A 33 -0.10 13.95 27.78
C ASP A 33 0.05 15.10 26.78
N ILE A 34 -1.04 15.78 26.41
CA ILE A 34 -1.06 16.89 25.43
C ILE A 34 -1.40 18.23 26.08
N VAL A 35 -0.98 18.42 27.34
CA VAL A 35 -1.14 19.72 28.04
C VAL A 35 -0.14 20.76 27.52
N SER A 36 1.11 20.36 27.30
CA SER A 36 2.17 21.19 26.74
C SER A 36 3.03 20.40 25.74
N TYR A 37 3.88 21.11 24.98
CA TYR A 37 4.89 20.46 24.15
C TYR A 37 5.78 19.51 24.95
N GLN A 38 6.14 19.91 26.18
CA GLN A 38 6.98 19.10 27.06
C GLN A 38 6.27 17.83 27.53
N THR A 39 4.99 17.89 27.93
CA THR A 39 4.30 16.67 28.39
C THR A 39 4.17 15.64 27.28
N PHE A 40 3.94 16.09 26.04
CA PHE A 40 3.83 15.20 24.89
C PHE A 40 5.19 14.57 24.60
N ARG A 41 6.24 15.40 24.58
CA ARG A 41 7.62 14.94 24.41
C ARG A 41 8.02 13.93 25.47
N ASP A 42 7.79 14.24 26.75
CA ASP A 42 8.11 13.35 27.88
C ASP A 42 7.40 12.01 27.74
N LYS A 43 6.11 12.03 27.34
CA LYS A 43 5.36 10.80 27.08
C LYS A 43 6.02 9.95 25.99
N MET A 44 6.40 10.54 24.86
CA MET A 44 7.00 9.79 23.75
C MET A 44 8.41 9.27 24.09
N PHE A 45 9.24 10.06 24.78
CA PHE A 45 10.54 9.59 25.26
C PHE A 45 10.40 8.49 26.33
N ALA A 46 9.39 8.58 27.21
CA ALA A 46 9.14 7.55 28.22
C ALA A 46 8.67 6.21 27.61
N MET A 47 7.99 6.22 26.45
CA MET A 47 7.68 5.01 25.70
C MET A 47 8.94 4.36 25.12
N MET A 48 9.94 5.17 24.78
CA MET A 48 11.18 4.72 24.15
C MET A 48 12.21 4.19 25.16
N ASP A 49 12.18 4.65 26.42
CA ASP A 49 13.25 4.39 27.37
C ASP A 49 12.72 4.12 28.79
N ALA A 50 12.96 2.91 29.29
CA ALA A 50 12.55 2.51 30.63
C ALA A 50 13.25 3.33 31.75
N ALA A 51 14.41 3.91 31.48
CA ALA A 51 15.15 4.77 32.40
C ALA A 51 14.67 6.22 32.39
N PHE A 52 13.69 6.59 31.55
CA PHE A 52 13.19 7.95 31.46
C PHE A 52 12.66 8.46 32.83
N PRO A 53 13.11 9.63 33.32
CA PRO A 53 12.68 10.16 34.61
C PRO A 53 11.16 10.33 34.70
N GLY A 54 10.53 9.76 35.74
CA GLY A 54 9.08 9.86 35.93
C GLY A 54 8.25 9.00 34.98
N ARG A 55 8.85 8.03 34.27
CA ARG A 55 8.15 7.10 33.38
C ARG A 55 6.91 6.47 34.01
N ALA A 56 6.94 6.13 35.30
CA ALA A 56 5.82 5.50 36.01
C ALA A 56 4.53 6.35 36.07
N SER A 57 4.58 7.66 35.82
CA SER A 57 3.39 8.52 35.65
C SER A 57 2.95 8.71 34.19
N LEU A 58 3.79 8.29 33.25
CA LEU A 58 3.61 8.50 31.82
C LEU A 58 3.20 7.21 31.11
N VAL A 59 3.81 6.07 31.45
CA VAL A 59 3.65 4.79 30.74
C VAL A 59 3.12 3.72 31.70
N GLN A 60 2.24 2.86 31.19
CA GLN A 60 1.69 1.76 31.96
C GLN A 60 2.77 0.79 32.46
N ALA A 61 2.53 0.19 33.63
CA ALA A 61 3.43 -0.81 34.18
C ALA A 61 3.48 -2.06 33.28
N GLY A 62 4.68 -2.60 33.06
CA GLY A 62 4.89 -3.80 32.25
C GLY A 62 4.94 -3.58 30.73
N VAL A 63 4.83 -2.33 30.27
CA VAL A 63 5.16 -1.98 28.88
C VAL A 63 6.68 -1.99 28.74
N ASP A 64 7.17 -2.70 27.72
CA ASP A 64 8.60 -2.75 27.34
C ASP A 64 9.09 -1.36 26.86
N ASP A 65 10.36 -1.26 26.47
CA ASP A 65 10.93 -0.04 25.88
C ASP A 65 11.79 -0.35 24.64
N VAL A 66 12.33 0.67 23.98
CA VAL A 66 13.19 0.51 22.81
C VAL A 66 14.66 0.56 23.21
N ALA A 67 15.02 1.49 24.09
CA ALA A 67 16.40 1.77 24.50
C ALA A 67 17.12 0.56 25.09
N SER A 68 16.41 -0.32 25.81
CA SER A 68 17.00 -1.54 26.39
C SER A 68 17.36 -2.62 25.36
N HIS A 69 16.79 -2.56 24.15
CA HIS A 69 16.96 -3.57 23.08
C HIS A 69 17.73 -3.03 21.89
N ILE A 70 18.48 -1.94 22.05
CA ILE A 70 19.34 -1.38 21.00
C ILE A 70 20.74 -1.14 21.54
N GLN A 71 21.71 -0.94 20.66
CA GLN A 71 23.06 -0.59 21.08
C GLN A 71 23.06 0.82 21.74
N PRO A 72 23.86 1.04 22.80
CA PRO A 72 24.80 0.10 23.41
C PRO A 72 24.22 -0.78 24.54
N ALA A 73 22.93 -0.66 24.88
CA ALA A 73 22.31 -1.39 26.00
C ALA A 73 22.23 -2.90 25.74
N ASP A 74 21.88 -3.29 24.51
CA ASP A 74 21.99 -4.65 23.99
C ASP A 74 23.14 -4.73 22.97
N PRO A 75 24.33 -5.26 23.34
CA PRO A 75 25.46 -5.41 22.43
C PRO A 75 25.24 -6.41 21.29
N LEU A 76 24.17 -7.23 21.35
CA LEU A 76 23.80 -8.18 20.29
C LEU A 76 22.78 -7.61 19.31
N ALA A 77 22.19 -6.45 19.60
CA ALA A 77 21.25 -5.79 18.71
C ALA A 77 21.92 -5.46 17.36
N PRO A 78 21.25 -5.65 16.21
CA PRO A 78 21.76 -5.17 14.94
C PRO A 78 21.85 -3.63 14.95
N PRO A 79 22.76 -3.03 14.16
CA PRO A 79 22.94 -1.58 14.12
C PRO A 79 21.76 -0.86 13.45
N ASP A 80 21.03 -1.55 12.58
CA ASP A 80 19.91 -0.99 11.84
C ASP A 80 18.60 -1.28 12.57
N VAL A 81 17.95 -0.21 13.01
CA VAL A 81 16.76 -0.25 13.84
C VAL A 81 15.66 0.64 13.25
N LEU A 82 14.47 0.09 13.07
CA LEU A 82 13.26 0.82 12.70
C LEU A 82 12.26 0.81 13.86
N VAL A 83 11.81 1.98 14.28
CA VAL A 83 10.75 2.15 15.28
C VAL A 83 9.53 2.72 14.60
N ASN A 84 8.45 1.93 14.50
CA ASN A 84 7.20 2.38 13.91
C ASN A 84 6.18 2.82 14.98
N PHE A 85 5.67 4.02 14.84
CA PHE A 85 4.57 4.59 15.61
C PHE A 85 3.25 4.58 14.78
N PRO A 86 2.09 4.70 15.45
CA PRO A 86 0.80 4.74 14.79
C PRO A 86 0.63 5.93 13.84
N GLU A 87 -0.33 5.77 12.92
CA GLU A 87 -0.67 6.71 11.85
C GLU A 87 -1.00 8.11 12.38
N ASP A 88 -1.80 8.20 13.43
CA ASP A 88 -2.32 9.48 13.92
C ASP A 88 -1.71 9.91 15.26
N VAL A 89 -0.46 9.50 15.53
CA VAL A 89 0.24 9.94 16.76
C VAL A 89 0.41 11.47 16.81
N GLY A 90 0.42 12.14 15.64
CA GLY A 90 0.40 13.59 15.49
C GLY A 90 -0.96 14.28 15.63
N LEU A 91 -2.08 13.54 15.70
CA LEU A 91 -3.43 14.11 15.80
C LEU A 91 -3.69 14.80 17.15
N ALA A 92 -3.45 14.10 18.26
CA ALA A 92 -3.68 14.63 19.61
C ALA A 92 -2.84 15.89 19.94
N PRO A 93 -1.58 16.01 19.50
CA PRO A 93 -0.80 17.25 19.59
C PRO A 93 -1.47 18.53 19.10
N ALA A 94 -2.43 18.45 18.18
CA ALA A 94 -3.16 19.63 17.70
C ALA A 94 -3.83 20.39 18.86
N PHE A 95 -4.16 19.73 19.97
CA PHE A 95 -4.84 20.31 21.12
C PHE A 95 -3.89 20.76 22.25
N ILE A 96 -2.60 20.98 21.98
CA ILE A 96 -1.62 21.43 22.99
C ILE A 96 -1.85 22.87 23.45
N GLY A 97 -1.43 23.17 24.67
CA GLY A 97 -1.23 24.54 25.16
C GLY A 97 -2.52 25.28 25.51
N SER A 98 -2.40 26.60 25.64
CA SER A 98 -3.47 27.52 25.99
C SER A 98 -4.56 27.58 24.93
N ARG A 99 -4.20 27.46 23.64
CA ARG A 99 -5.16 27.41 22.54
C ARG A 99 -6.02 26.14 22.56
N GLY A 100 -5.47 25.00 22.97
CA GLY A 100 -6.19 23.73 23.07
C GLY A 100 -6.88 23.46 24.41
N ALA A 101 -6.69 24.31 25.43
CA ALA A 101 -7.17 24.04 26.79
C ALA A 101 -8.68 23.78 26.91
N ALA A 102 -9.50 24.61 26.25
CA ALA A 102 -10.95 24.42 26.23
C ALA A 102 -11.38 23.21 25.39
N ALA A 103 -10.61 22.87 24.35
CA ALA A 103 -10.86 21.68 23.55
C ALA A 103 -10.61 20.40 24.35
N ARG A 104 -9.51 20.33 25.12
CA ARG A 104 -9.19 19.19 26.00
C ARG A 104 -10.23 18.96 27.12
N ALA A 105 -11.04 19.96 27.45
CA ALA A 105 -12.12 19.87 28.43
C ALA A 105 -13.47 19.44 27.82
N ALA A 106 -13.56 19.31 26.49
CA ALA A 106 -14.76 18.85 25.82
C ALA A 106 -14.92 17.32 25.91
N SER A 107 -16.15 16.84 25.75
CA SER A 107 -16.45 15.41 25.63
C SER A 107 -16.69 14.97 24.19
N LEU A 108 -16.97 15.92 23.29
CA LEU A 108 -17.23 15.67 21.88
C LEU A 108 -16.16 16.33 21.01
N SER A 109 -15.67 15.62 20.00
CA SER A 109 -14.72 16.09 19.00
C SER A 109 -15.23 17.35 18.30
N SER A 110 -16.52 17.41 17.95
CA SER A 110 -17.15 18.59 17.34
C SER A 110 -17.05 19.86 18.22
N GLN A 111 -17.18 19.72 19.54
CA GLN A 111 -17.02 20.83 20.49
C GLN A 111 -15.55 21.23 20.62
N ALA A 112 -14.65 20.25 20.65
CA ALA A 112 -13.21 20.47 20.64
C ALA A 112 -12.79 21.27 19.40
N TYR A 113 -13.23 20.86 18.20
CA TYR A 113 -12.98 21.57 16.94
C TYR A 113 -13.50 23.01 16.94
N LEU A 114 -14.73 23.22 17.44
CA LEU A 114 -15.29 24.58 17.52
C LEU A 114 -14.48 25.47 18.46
N SER A 115 -14.01 24.93 19.59
CA SER A 115 -13.11 25.65 20.49
C SER A 115 -11.80 26.02 19.79
N MET A 116 -11.20 25.09 19.06
CA MET A 116 -9.97 25.33 18.30
C MET A 116 -10.15 26.42 17.24
N PHE A 117 -11.27 26.44 16.52
CA PHE A 117 -11.58 27.50 15.57
C PHE A 117 -11.53 28.89 16.22
N ASN A 118 -12.02 29.03 17.45
CA ASN A 118 -12.01 30.31 18.16
C ASN A 118 -10.59 30.73 18.60
N THR A 119 -9.74 29.78 19.02
CA THR A 119 -8.40 30.08 19.51
C THR A 119 -7.34 30.23 18.41
N TYR A 120 -7.57 29.66 17.23
CA TYR A 120 -6.68 29.74 16.05
C TYR A 120 -7.07 30.80 15.02
N GLN A 121 -7.92 31.77 15.38
CA GLN A 121 -8.39 32.82 14.46
C GLN A 121 -7.27 33.62 13.76
N LYS A 122 -6.11 33.82 14.40
CA LYS A 122 -4.99 34.58 13.82
C LYS A 122 -4.29 33.78 12.69
N PRO A 123 -3.82 32.54 12.91
CA PRO A 123 -3.36 31.66 11.83
C PRO A 123 -4.39 31.45 10.71
N ILE A 124 -5.66 31.23 11.06
CA ILE A 124 -6.73 31.02 10.07
C ILE A 124 -6.87 32.23 9.13
N ARG A 125 -6.87 33.45 9.66
CA ARG A 125 -6.93 34.67 8.83
C ARG A 125 -5.69 34.83 7.96
N PHE A 126 -4.52 34.49 8.47
CA PHE A 126 -3.27 34.52 7.71
C PHE A 126 -3.34 33.59 6.50
N TYR A 127 -3.66 32.31 6.69
CA TYR A 127 -3.72 31.34 5.58
C TYR A 127 -4.85 31.61 4.59
N ARG A 128 -6.02 32.08 5.06
CA ARG A 128 -7.10 32.53 4.17
C ARG A 128 -6.64 33.64 3.23
N ALA A 129 -5.85 34.59 3.74
CA ALA A 129 -5.31 35.68 2.94
C ALA A 129 -4.21 35.18 1.97
N LEU A 130 -3.32 34.30 2.46
CA LEU A 130 -2.20 33.77 1.70
C LEU A 130 -2.66 32.96 0.47
N TYR A 131 -3.58 32.02 0.66
CA TYR A 131 -3.99 31.07 -0.38
C TYR A 131 -5.24 31.48 -1.17
N ARG A 132 -5.83 32.65 -0.88
CA ARG A 132 -7.05 33.15 -1.54
C ARG A 132 -8.19 32.09 -1.54
N ALA A 133 -8.23 31.26 -0.50
CA ALA A 133 -9.15 30.13 -0.41
C ALA A 133 -10.61 30.61 -0.54
N HIS A 134 -11.41 29.92 -1.36
CA HIS A 134 -12.87 30.08 -1.35
C HIS A 134 -13.43 29.67 0.04
N PRO A 135 -14.54 30.28 0.51
CA PRO A 135 -14.94 30.18 1.92
C PRO A 135 -15.70 28.88 2.21
N ALA A 136 -15.42 28.26 3.37
CA ALA A 136 -16.39 27.94 4.44
C ALA A 136 -16.19 26.61 5.19
N ASP A 137 -15.21 25.77 4.86
CA ASP A 137 -15.00 24.56 5.66
C ASP A 137 -14.16 24.87 6.92
N ILE A 138 -14.84 24.94 8.07
CA ILE A 138 -14.23 25.26 9.37
C ILE A 138 -13.16 24.22 9.74
N PRO A 139 -13.45 22.91 9.67
CA PRO A 139 -12.44 21.86 9.84
C PRO A 139 -11.13 22.08 9.08
N ALA A 140 -11.18 22.22 7.75
CA ALA A 140 -9.98 22.38 6.91
C ALA A 140 -9.11 23.56 7.38
N GLN A 141 -9.74 24.65 7.82
CA GLN A 141 -9.02 25.83 8.30
C GLN A 141 -8.42 25.65 9.68
N VAL A 142 -9.08 24.91 10.57
CA VAL A 142 -8.52 24.56 11.87
C VAL A 142 -7.31 23.67 11.65
N VAL A 143 -7.42 22.63 10.83
CA VAL A 143 -6.34 21.69 10.54
C VAL A 143 -5.13 22.40 9.91
N LEU A 144 -5.34 23.28 8.92
CA LEU A 144 -4.25 24.11 8.39
C LEU A 144 -3.71 25.11 9.44
N GLY A 145 -4.59 25.66 10.28
CA GLY A 145 -4.24 26.64 11.31
C GLY A 145 -3.34 26.10 12.42
N VAL A 146 -3.42 24.79 12.73
CA VAL A 146 -2.60 24.15 13.77
C VAL A 146 -1.20 23.76 13.30
N THR A 147 -0.82 24.06 12.05
CA THR A 147 0.50 23.70 11.47
C THR A 147 1.68 23.96 12.42
N ASP A 148 1.81 25.18 12.97
CA ASP A 148 2.91 25.53 13.88
C ASP A 148 2.92 24.66 15.15
N THR A 149 1.75 24.44 15.74
CA THR A 149 1.58 23.63 16.96
C THR A 149 1.94 22.16 16.69
N VAL A 150 1.41 21.58 15.62
CA VAL A 150 1.65 20.15 15.33
C VAL A 150 3.11 19.92 14.94
N TYR A 151 3.73 20.73 14.08
CA TYR A 151 5.16 20.56 13.77
C TYR A 151 6.07 20.67 15.00
N ARG A 152 5.82 21.61 15.91
CA ARG A 152 6.62 21.70 17.16
C ARG A 152 6.50 20.47 18.02
N ALA A 153 5.29 19.96 18.19
CA ALA A 153 5.05 18.81 19.06
C ALA A 153 5.48 17.50 18.42
N PHE A 154 5.04 17.25 17.19
CA PHE A 154 5.31 16.01 16.45
C PHE A 154 6.72 16.01 15.87
N TYR A 155 7.01 16.91 14.91
CA TYR A 155 8.26 16.85 14.14
C TYR A 155 9.50 17.01 15.03
N GLU A 156 9.53 17.97 15.97
CA GLU A 156 10.69 18.10 16.88
C GLU A 156 10.85 16.89 17.82
N THR A 157 9.74 16.27 18.28
CA THR A 157 9.83 15.10 19.17
C THR A 157 10.35 13.87 18.45
N PHE A 158 9.75 13.50 17.33
CA PHE A 158 10.13 12.27 16.62
C PHE A 158 11.50 12.40 15.92
N ARG A 159 11.85 13.59 15.43
CA ARG A 159 13.23 13.90 15.03
C ARG A 159 14.21 13.63 16.15
N ASP A 160 13.95 14.21 17.32
CA ASP A 160 14.90 14.11 18.43
C ASP A 160 14.94 12.69 19.02
N LEU A 161 13.86 11.91 18.94
CA LEU A 161 13.89 10.48 19.25
C LEU A 161 14.85 9.73 18.32
N ALA A 162 14.73 9.94 17.01
CA ALA A 162 15.62 9.32 16.02
C ALA A 162 17.09 9.67 16.30
N MET A 163 17.37 10.94 16.57
CA MET A 163 18.72 11.41 16.90
C MET A 163 19.25 10.90 18.25
N THR A 164 18.41 10.87 19.28
CA THR A 164 18.81 10.49 20.64
C THR A 164 19.17 9.02 20.71
N TYR A 165 18.38 8.16 20.04
CA TYR A 165 18.55 6.72 20.07
C TYR A 165 19.36 6.19 18.87
N GLY A 166 19.66 7.03 17.88
CA GLY A 166 20.42 6.64 16.68
C GLY A 166 19.67 5.64 15.80
N VAL A 167 18.34 5.75 15.73
CA VAL A 167 17.45 4.80 15.05
C VAL A 167 16.60 5.49 13.99
N TYR A 168 16.06 4.73 13.06
CA TYR A 168 15.02 5.23 12.17
C TYR A 168 13.67 5.22 12.90
N VAL A 169 12.90 6.30 12.76
CA VAL A 169 11.59 6.43 13.41
C VAL A 169 10.54 6.74 12.35
N SER A 170 9.55 5.88 12.21
CA SER A 170 8.34 6.12 11.41
C SER A 170 7.23 6.60 12.32
N ALA A 171 6.60 7.72 12.01
CA ALA A 171 5.46 8.26 12.75
C ALA A 171 4.55 9.07 11.82
N GLY A 172 3.25 9.08 12.07
CA GLY A 172 2.31 9.80 11.22
C GLY A 172 1.64 11.02 11.87
N ALA A 173 1.25 11.97 11.02
CA ALA A 173 0.55 13.20 11.40
C ALA A 173 -0.24 13.80 10.22
N ASN A 174 -1.30 14.54 10.56
CA ASN A 174 -2.10 15.30 9.60
C ASN A 174 -1.52 16.70 9.40
N LEU A 175 -0.75 16.90 8.32
CA LEU A 175 0.05 18.11 8.12
C LEU A 175 0.11 18.53 6.63
N PRO A 176 0.15 19.85 6.35
CA PRO A 176 0.61 20.34 5.06
C PRO A 176 2.15 20.28 4.99
N GLU A 177 2.71 20.40 3.78
CA GLU A 177 4.12 20.78 3.66
C GLU A 177 4.37 22.13 4.34
N ALA A 178 5.52 22.28 5.00
CA ALA A 178 5.85 23.50 5.74
C ALA A 178 7.32 23.87 5.61
N ARG A 179 7.66 25.10 5.99
CA ARG A 179 9.04 25.56 6.15
C ARG A 179 9.21 26.33 7.45
N VAL A 180 10.43 26.38 7.94
CA VAL A 180 10.78 27.26 9.06
C VAL A 180 10.88 28.70 8.57
N VAL A 181 10.24 29.63 9.28
CA VAL A 181 10.35 31.08 9.09
C VAL A 181 10.84 31.70 10.37
N THR A 182 11.98 32.40 10.32
CA THR A 182 12.51 33.06 11.53
C THR A 182 11.90 34.44 11.71
N GLN A 183 11.85 34.91 12.97
CA GLN A 183 11.41 36.27 13.30
C GLN A 183 12.27 37.34 12.61
N ALA A 184 13.56 37.05 12.37
CA ALA A 184 14.45 37.97 11.66
C ALA A 184 14.21 38.01 10.15
N GLU A 185 13.75 36.89 9.57
CA GLU A 185 13.44 36.76 8.15
C GLU A 185 12.12 37.46 7.80
N ASP A 186 11.05 37.15 8.54
CA ASP A 186 9.71 37.70 8.33
C ASP A 186 8.99 37.87 9.68
N PRO A 187 9.11 39.06 10.31
CA PRO A 187 8.45 39.36 11.57
C PRO A 187 6.92 39.25 11.52
N ASP A 188 6.30 39.58 10.38
CA ASP A 188 4.85 39.60 10.23
C ASP A 188 4.28 38.18 10.18
N THR A 189 4.93 37.28 9.42
CA THR A 189 4.59 35.85 9.40
C THR A 189 4.84 35.21 10.76
N TYR A 190 5.99 35.48 11.39
CA TYR A 190 6.26 35.03 12.76
C TYR A 190 5.14 35.47 13.70
N ASP A 191 4.78 36.75 13.70
CA ASP A 191 3.75 37.28 14.58
C ASP A 191 2.38 36.69 14.32
N ALA A 192 2.04 36.40 13.05
CA ALA A 192 0.78 35.81 12.66
C ALA A 192 0.59 34.37 13.16
N LEU A 193 1.66 33.58 13.15
CA LEU A 193 1.59 32.12 13.32
C LEU A 193 2.01 31.64 14.71
N ILE A 194 3.01 32.28 15.34
CA ILE A 194 3.64 31.79 16.58
C ILE A 194 2.58 31.42 17.63
N ASP A 195 2.75 30.23 18.21
CA ASP A 195 1.99 29.81 19.37
C ASP A 195 2.22 30.79 20.55
N PRO A 196 1.16 31.33 21.19
CA PRO A 196 1.32 32.24 22.32
C PRO A 196 2.15 31.66 23.46
N ASP A 197 2.13 30.34 23.66
CA ASP A 197 2.89 29.69 24.74
C ASP A 197 4.40 29.63 24.45
N GLU A 198 4.80 29.76 23.19
CA GLU A 198 6.19 29.74 22.74
C GLU A 198 6.75 31.15 22.44
N ARG A 199 5.90 32.18 22.52
CA ARG A 199 6.29 33.56 22.23
C ARG A 199 7.33 34.05 23.24
N GLY A 200 8.48 34.48 22.73
CA GLY A 200 9.61 34.91 23.56
C GLY A 200 10.51 33.75 24.03
N VAL A 201 10.13 32.50 23.76
CA VAL A 201 10.96 31.31 23.95
C VAL A 201 11.60 30.92 22.61
N ARG A 202 10.80 30.85 21.54
CA ARG A 202 11.25 30.52 20.18
C ARG A 202 11.18 31.75 19.27
N ASN A 203 12.18 31.89 18.39
CA ASN A 203 12.31 32.98 17.43
C ASN A 203 12.00 32.54 15.98
N TYR A 204 11.24 31.45 15.80
CA TYR A 204 10.84 30.93 14.49
C TYR A 204 9.46 30.29 14.57
N VAL A 205 8.81 30.08 13.41
CA VAL A 205 7.54 29.37 13.23
C VAL A 205 7.63 28.36 12.09
N TYR A 206 6.80 27.32 12.16
CA TYR A 206 6.54 26.44 11.01
C TYR A 206 5.37 27.03 10.22
N MET A 207 5.64 27.44 8.99
CA MET A 207 4.66 28.00 8.08
C MET A 207 4.34 26.98 6.99
N ALA A 208 3.08 26.58 6.87
CA ALA A 208 2.60 25.82 5.72
C ALA A 208 2.99 26.51 4.40
N THR A 209 3.49 25.74 3.44
CA THR A 209 3.82 26.19 2.08
C THR A 209 2.73 25.83 1.08
N SER A 210 1.84 24.90 1.43
CA SER A 210 0.66 24.51 0.68
C SER A 210 -0.61 24.63 1.54
N PRO A 211 -1.79 24.92 0.96
CA PRO A 211 -3.07 24.79 1.66
C PRO A 211 -3.54 23.33 1.79
N ILE A 212 -2.88 22.39 1.12
CA ILE A 212 -3.24 20.97 1.08
C ILE A 212 -2.69 20.28 2.32
N VAL A 213 -3.55 19.58 3.05
CA VAL A 213 -3.18 18.82 4.25
C VAL A 213 -3.41 17.34 3.97
N TYR A 214 -2.37 16.54 4.15
CA TYR A 214 -2.42 15.10 4.01
C TYR A 214 -2.38 14.42 5.38
N ASN A 215 -2.82 13.17 5.43
CA ASN A 215 -2.36 12.23 6.45
C ASN A 215 -1.02 11.66 5.96
N SER A 216 0.07 11.96 6.67
CA SER A 216 1.43 11.71 6.20
C SER A 216 2.21 10.87 7.19
N THR A 217 2.95 9.88 6.69
CA THR A 217 4.00 9.20 7.47
C THR A 217 5.35 9.84 7.21
N PHE A 218 6.10 10.09 8.28
CA PHE A 218 7.46 10.60 8.26
C PHE A 218 8.42 9.50 8.73
N LEU A 219 9.38 9.13 7.88
CA LEU A 219 10.51 8.28 8.26
C LEU A 219 11.71 9.17 8.59
N PHE A 220 11.89 9.45 9.88
CA PHE A 220 13.05 10.15 10.42
C PHE A 220 14.27 9.23 10.40
N MET A 221 15.39 9.76 9.92
CA MET A 221 16.71 9.14 9.92
C MET A 221 17.44 9.40 11.24
N PRO A 222 18.47 8.61 11.59
CA PRO A 222 19.26 8.80 12.81
C PRO A 222 19.92 10.18 12.96
N ASP A 223 20.05 10.96 11.89
CA ASP A 223 20.57 12.34 11.92
C ASP A 223 19.47 13.40 12.10
N GLY A 224 18.20 12.98 12.15
CA GLY A 224 17.02 13.82 12.30
C GLY A 224 16.42 14.34 10.98
N GLU A 225 17.00 13.99 9.83
CA GLU A 225 16.37 14.31 8.56
C GLU A 225 15.24 13.33 8.24
N VAL A 226 14.34 13.69 7.33
CA VAL A 226 13.22 12.85 6.91
C VAL A 226 13.47 12.35 5.50
N PHE A 227 13.31 11.05 5.24
CA PHE A 227 13.34 10.54 3.87
C PHE A 227 12.19 11.11 3.06
N VAL A 228 12.49 11.58 1.84
CA VAL A 228 11.48 12.09 0.91
C VAL A 228 11.73 11.48 -0.45
N GLN A 229 10.69 10.93 -1.06
CA GLN A 229 10.71 10.52 -2.45
C GLN A 229 10.26 11.70 -3.33
N LEU A 230 11.02 11.96 -4.39
CA LEU A 230 10.70 12.95 -5.41
C LEU A 230 9.83 12.33 -6.51
N GLU A 231 9.16 13.16 -7.30
CA GLU A 231 8.28 12.73 -8.41
C GLU A 231 9.02 11.84 -9.44
N ASP A 232 10.34 11.99 -9.57
CA ASP A 232 11.19 11.16 -10.43
C ASP A 232 11.68 9.87 -9.75
N GLY A 233 11.01 9.47 -8.67
CA GLY A 233 11.30 8.28 -7.87
C GLY A 233 12.61 8.34 -7.08
N SER A 234 13.43 9.39 -7.24
CA SER A 234 14.68 9.52 -6.49
C SER A 234 14.42 9.88 -5.03
N VAL A 235 15.31 9.42 -4.14
CA VAL A 235 15.20 9.67 -2.70
C VAL A 235 16.12 10.82 -2.32
N THR A 236 15.59 11.73 -1.51
CA THR A 236 16.29 12.87 -0.92
C THR A 236 15.94 12.96 0.56
N SER A 237 16.41 14.01 1.23
CA SER A 237 16.12 14.27 2.63
C SER A 237 15.46 15.63 2.83
N ALA A 238 14.55 15.73 3.79
CA ALA A 238 13.99 16.99 4.25
C ALA A 238 14.52 17.34 5.65
N PRO A 239 14.90 18.61 5.90
CA PRO A 239 14.78 19.75 4.99
C PRO A 239 15.98 19.99 4.05
N MET A 240 17.13 19.33 4.22
CA MET A 240 18.36 19.71 3.50
C MET A 240 18.27 19.53 1.98
N GLY A 241 17.80 18.38 1.53
CA GLY A 241 17.64 18.03 0.12
C GLY A 241 16.42 18.68 -0.56
N THR A 242 15.48 19.23 0.22
CA THR A 242 14.24 19.87 -0.27
C THR A 242 14.30 21.40 -0.23
N GLY A 243 15.48 21.99 -0.01
CA GLY A 243 15.64 23.45 0.02
C GLY A 243 14.95 24.12 1.21
N GLY A 244 14.81 23.42 2.34
CA GLY A 244 14.18 23.94 3.56
C GLY A 244 12.72 23.52 3.77
N ILE A 245 12.13 22.79 2.82
CA ILE A 245 10.74 22.33 2.91
C ILE A 245 10.66 21.01 3.69
N LEU A 246 9.85 20.99 4.74
CA LEU A 246 9.49 19.82 5.51
C LEU A 246 8.24 19.19 4.91
N ARG A 247 8.33 17.92 4.52
CA ARG A 247 7.21 17.12 4.02
C ARG A 247 7.34 15.68 4.49
N GLY A 248 6.22 14.94 4.48
CA GLY A 248 6.19 13.52 4.81
C GLY A 248 6.94 12.67 3.79
N THR A 249 7.30 11.46 4.21
CA THR A 249 7.90 10.42 3.35
C THR A 249 6.88 9.85 2.38
N THR A 250 5.67 9.59 2.87
CA THR A 250 4.52 9.18 2.06
C THR A 250 3.25 9.82 2.61
N ASN A 251 2.24 9.97 1.76
CA ASN A 251 0.93 10.50 2.09
C ASN A 251 -0.13 9.41 1.83
N LYS A 252 -1.16 9.36 2.67
CA LYS A 252 -2.25 8.39 2.59
C LYS A 252 -3.09 8.67 1.36
N VAL A 253 -3.33 7.64 0.55
CA VAL A 253 -4.10 7.78 -0.70
C VAL A 253 -5.59 7.60 -0.42
N TYR A 254 -5.97 6.53 0.28
CA TYR A 254 -7.38 6.21 0.52
C TYR A 254 -7.83 6.68 1.90
N LEU A 255 -8.56 7.79 1.94
CA LEU A 255 -9.07 8.36 3.18
C LEU A 255 -10.37 7.72 3.67
N THR A 256 -10.50 7.62 4.99
CA THR A 256 -11.71 7.19 5.71
C THR A 256 -12.75 8.33 5.75
N PRO A 257 -14.03 8.04 6.06
CA PRO A 257 -15.05 9.10 6.16
C PRO A 257 -14.70 10.20 7.19
N PRO A 258 -14.17 9.88 8.40
CA PRO A 258 -13.67 10.91 9.33
C PRO A 258 -12.60 11.82 8.71
N GLU A 259 -11.66 11.28 7.94
CA GLU A 259 -10.60 12.09 7.32
C GLU A 259 -11.15 13.04 6.24
N LEU A 260 -12.07 12.55 5.40
CA LEU A 260 -12.71 13.34 4.34
C LEU A 260 -13.72 14.36 4.88
N GLN A 261 -14.44 14.04 5.96
CA GLN A 261 -15.59 14.82 6.41
C GLN A 261 -15.32 15.63 7.68
N LEU A 262 -14.59 15.08 8.65
CA LEU A 262 -14.29 15.73 9.93
C LEU A 262 -12.97 16.47 9.91
N LEU A 263 -11.94 15.93 9.25
CA LEU A 263 -10.61 16.55 9.16
C LEU A 263 -10.43 17.37 7.87
N LYS A 264 -11.15 16.99 6.80
CA LYS A 264 -11.03 17.59 5.47
C LYS A 264 -9.62 17.48 4.91
N LEU A 265 -9.02 16.30 5.06
CA LEU A 265 -7.75 15.97 4.45
C LEU A 265 -7.94 15.76 2.95
N SER A 266 -6.87 15.95 2.19
CA SER A 266 -6.82 15.67 0.77
C SER A 266 -6.26 14.27 0.54
N ASP A 267 -6.82 13.53 -0.42
CA ASP A 267 -6.28 12.25 -0.87
C ASP A 267 -4.90 12.48 -1.52
N ALA A 268 -3.93 11.63 -1.22
CA ALA A 268 -2.63 11.69 -1.87
C ALA A 268 -2.74 11.23 -3.34
N PRO A 269 -1.96 11.83 -4.26
CA PRO A 269 -1.89 11.37 -5.63
C PRO A 269 -1.16 10.00 -5.69
N ILE A 270 -1.84 9.00 -6.25
CA ILE A 270 -1.35 7.60 -6.28
C ILE A 270 -0.05 7.45 -7.08
N ASP A 271 0.25 8.34 -8.02
CA ASP A 271 1.48 8.32 -8.83
C ASP A 271 2.73 8.78 -8.07
N GLU A 272 2.58 9.42 -6.91
CA GLU A 272 3.68 9.68 -5.95
C GLU A 272 3.99 8.49 -5.05
N PHE A 273 3.14 7.44 -5.08
CA PHE A 273 3.29 6.27 -4.22
C PHE A 273 4.19 5.22 -4.87
N ASP A 274 5.33 4.91 -4.22
CA ASP A 274 6.30 3.92 -4.70
C ASP A 274 7.06 3.26 -3.52
N VAL A 275 7.89 2.26 -3.83
CA VAL A 275 8.78 1.59 -2.88
C VAL A 275 9.94 2.52 -2.54
N LEU A 276 10.24 2.65 -1.24
CA LEU A 276 11.36 3.43 -0.74
C LEU A 276 12.57 2.54 -0.50
N ASP A 277 13.64 2.76 -1.28
CA ASP A 277 14.93 2.11 -1.07
C ASP A 277 15.70 2.80 0.06
N THR A 278 15.90 2.09 1.17
CA THR A 278 16.57 2.63 2.37
C THR A 278 17.70 1.72 2.83
N PRO A 279 18.58 2.18 3.74
CA PRO A 279 19.52 1.30 4.41
C PRO A 279 18.84 0.15 5.19
N LEU A 280 17.56 0.29 5.56
CA LEU A 280 16.79 -0.78 6.21
C LEU A 280 16.30 -1.86 5.24
N GLY A 281 16.45 -1.64 3.92
CA GLY A 281 15.85 -2.45 2.86
C GLY A 281 14.77 -1.70 2.09
N ARG A 282 13.99 -2.44 1.31
CA ARG A 282 12.94 -1.92 0.43
C ARG A 282 11.61 -1.84 1.16
N LEU A 283 11.17 -0.62 1.47
CA LEU A 283 10.01 -0.37 2.32
C LEU A 283 8.78 0.02 1.48
N GLY A 284 7.64 -0.60 1.78
CA GLY A 284 6.33 -0.15 1.31
C GLY A 284 5.53 0.42 2.47
N PHE A 285 5.09 1.68 2.38
CA PHE A 285 4.32 2.32 3.45
C PHE A 285 2.84 2.24 3.14
N VAL A 286 2.05 1.63 4.01
CA VAL A 286 0.58 1.55 3.87
C VAL A 286 -0.07 2.18 5.09
N ILE A 287 -0.61 3.38 4.95
CA ILE A 287 -1.18 4.13 6.07
C ILE A 287 -2.63 3.68 6.27
N SER A 288 -2.87 2.91 7.33
CA SER A 288 -4.14 2.27 7.67
C SER A 288 -4.90 1.77 6.45
N LYS A 289 -5.99 2.44 6.05
CA LYS A 289 -6.85 2.05 4.93
C LYS A 289 -6.10 1.65 3.65
N ASP A 290 -4.96 2.26 3.34
CA ASP A 290 -4.12 1.88 2.19
C ASP A 290 -3.70 0.39 2.21
N ALA A 291 -3.58 -0.22 3.39
CA ALA A 291 -3.25 -1.63 3.55
C ALA A 291 -4.31 -2.57 2.95
N TRP A 292 -5.52 -2.10 2.70
CA TRP A 292 -6.60 -2.87 2.08
C TRP A 292 -6.77 -2.60 0.58
N MET A 293 -6.03 -1.64 0.01
CA MET A 293 -6.27 -1.14 -1.33
C MET A 293 -5.46 -1.93 -2.36
N ILE A 294 -6.15 -2.60 -3.28
CA ILE A 294 -5.55 -3.59 -4.19
C ILE A 294 -4.52 -2.96 -5.14
N ASP A 295 -4.82 -1.77 -5.66
CA ASP A 295 -3.95 -1.00 -6.55
C ASP A 295 -2.62 -0.65 -5.87
N ILE A 296 -2.67 -0.23 -4.61
CA ILE A 296 -1.51 0.04 -3.77
C ILE A 296 -0.68 -1.24 -3.56
N ASN A 297 -1.32 -2.33 -3.14
CA ASN A 297 -0.61 -3.58 -2.82
C ASN A 297 0.00 -4.25 -4.07
N ASP A 298 -0.74 -4.30 -5.18
CA ASP A 298 -0.24 -4.81 -6.46
C ASP A 298 0.95 -3.98 -6.97
N ARG A 299 0.91 -2.65 -6.80
CA ARG A 299 2.00 -1.75 -7.17
C ARG A 299 3.27 -2.01 -6.35
N LEU A 300 3.14 -2.08 -5.01
CA LEU A 300 4.28 -2.34 -4.13
C LEU A 300 4.90 -3.72 -4.38
N ALA A 301 4.06 -4.73 -4.64
CA ALA A 301 4.51 -6.07 -4.98
C ALA A 301 5.23 -6.08 -6.33
N ALA A 302 4.67 -5.44 -7.36
CA ALA A 302 5.32 -5.32 -8.67
C ALA A 302 6.66 -4.55 -8.63
N ARG A 303 6.90 -3.80 -7.54
CA ARG A 303 8.12 -3.04 -7.28
C ARG A 303 9.02 -3.67 -6.22
N HIS A 304 8.72 -4.90 -5.80
CA HIS A 304 9.54 -5.70 -4.87
C HIS A 304 9.75 -5.05 -3.50
N ALA A 305 8.69 -4.49 -2.88
CA ALA A 305 8.76 -4.14 -1.46
C ALA A 305 8.99 -5.39 -0.60
N HIS A 306 9.85 -5.32 0.41
CA HIS A 306 10.14 -6.45 1.31
C HIS A 306 9.48 -6.31 2.67
N LEU A 307 9.43 -5.08 3.20
CA LEU A 307 8.86 -4.77 4.50
C LEU A 307 7.72 -3.76 4.32
N LEU A 308 6.52 -4.14 4.76
CA LEU A 308 5.38 -3.25 4.87
C LEU A 308 5.42 -2.51 6.21
N VAL A 309 5.47 -1.18 6.15
CA VAL A 309 5.32 -0.29 7.32
C VAL A 309 3.86 0.15 7.37
N GLN A 310 3.08 -0.46 8.26
CA GLN A 310 1.63 -0.27 8.34
C GLN A 310 1.26 0.50 9.61
N SER A 311 1.25 1.82 9.55
CA SER A 311 0.85 2.63 10.70
C SER A 311 -0.68 2.69 10.80
N GLU A 312 -1.23 2.46 12.00
CA GLU A 312 -2.68 2.23 12.16
C GLU A 312 -3.36 3.13 13.20
N ALA A 313 -4.49 3.73 12.82
CA ALA A 313 -5.44 4.37 13.72
C ALA A 313 -6.85 3.75 13.59
N PHE A 314 -6.93 2.42 13.77
CA PHE A 314 -8.17 1.66 13.64
C PHE A 314 -9.17 1.99 14.76
N SER A 315 -10.47 2.05 14.44
CA SER A 315 -11.47 2.67 15.32
C SER A 315 -12.07 1.75 16.37
N THR A 316 -12.07 0.43 16.13
CA THR A 316 -12.89 -0.54 16.87
C THR A 316 -12.22 -1.92 16.86
N TRP A 317 -12.39 -2.69 17.95
CA TRP A 317 -11.86 -4.06 18.05
C TRP A 317 -12.95 -5.04 18.52
N ALA A 318 -13.34 -4.98 19.79
CA ALA A 318 -14.38 -5.85 20.36
C ALA A 318 -15.55 -5.04 20.92
N PHE A 319 -16.13 -4.13 20.12
CA PHE A 319 -17.29 -3.32 20.54
C PHE A 319 -18.63 -3.94 20.13
N GLN A 320 -18.59 -4.89 19.19
CA GLN A 320 -19.74 -5.60 18.66
C GLN A 320 -19.32 -7.00 18.20
N GLU A 321 -20.27 -7.91 18.04
CA GLU A 321 -20.00 -9.29 17.62
C GLU A 321 -19.85 -9.45 16.11
N ASP A 322 -20.54 -8.59 15.34
CA ASP A 322 -20.62 -8.65 13.89
C ASP A 322 -20.78 -7.23 13.29
N PRO A 323 -19.89 -6.80 12.37
CA PRO A 323 -18.64 -7.46 12.00
C PRO A 323 -17.63 -7.54 13.14
N TRP A 324 -16.78 -8.57 13.13
CA TRP A 324 -15.66 -8.71 14.07
C TRP A 324 -14.42 -8.01 13.53
N ASP A 325 -14.09 -6.83 14.05
CA ASP A 325 -13.05 -5.97 13.48
C ASP A 325 -11.64 -6.58 13.40
N PRO A 326 -11.18 -7.45 14.32
CA PRO A 326 -9.91 -8.17 14.15
C PRO A 326 -9.84 -9.02 12.86
N ASP A 327 -10.99 -9.53 12.39
CA ASP A 327 -11.07 -10.27 11.13
C ASP A 327 -10.86 -9.34 9.92
N ILE A 328 -11.41 -8.13 9.98
CA ILE A 328 -11.17 -7.08 8.99
C ILE A 328 -9.71 -6.65 9.03
N PHE A 329 -9.16 -6.49 10.23
CA PHE A 329 -7.77 -6.09 10.43
C PHE A 329 -6.80 -7.04 9.71
N LYS A 330 -7.08 -8.34 9.82
CA LYS A 330 -6.34 -9.42 9.14
C LYS A 330 -6.39 -9.34 7.61
N GLN A 331 -7.42 -8.71 7.03
CA GLN A 331 -7.54 -8.58 5.57
C GLN A 331 -6.49 -7.64 4.95
N GLY A 332 -5.88 -6.74 5.74
CA GLY A 332 -4.81 -5.86 5.32
C GLY A 332 -3.44 -6.55 5.30
N GLY A 333 -2.47 -6.02 6.05
CA GLY A 333 -1.08 -6.47 6.04
C GLY A 333 -0.85 -7.98 6.19
N TYR A 334 -1.59 -8.64 7.08
CA TYR A 334 -1.45 -10.09 7.26
C TYR A 334 -1.77 -10.87 5.97
N ASN A 335 -2.93 -10.61 5.36
CA ASN A 335 -3.32 -11.32 4.13
C ASN A 335 -2.44 -10.92 2.94
N ASN A 336 -2.03 -9.66 2.83
CA ASN A 336 -1.12 -9.22 1.76
C ASN A 336 0.24 -9.92 1.86
N LEU A 337 0.76 -10.12 3.07
CA LEU A 337 1.95 -10.94 3.28
C LEU A 337 1.76 -12.36 2.76
N GLN A 338 0.58 -12.97 2.90
CA GLN A 338 0.38 -14.34 2.40
C GLN A 338 0.18 -14.39 0.88
N LYS A 339 -0.34 -13.32 0.27
CA LYS A 339 -0.67 -13.25 -1.17
C LYS A 339 0.53 -12.91 -2.05
N HIS A 340 1.38 -11.98 -1.62
CA HIS A 340 2.49 -11.45 -2.44
C HIS A 340 3.82 -12.05 -2.01
N ALA A 341 4.56 -12.68 -2.92
CA ALA A 341 5.80 -13.37 -2.61
C ALA A 341 6.83 -12.44 -1.94
N ASP A 342 6.98 -11.22 -2.46
CA ASP A 342 8.03 -10.28 -2.06
C ASP A 342 7.79 -9.63 -0.70
N PHE A 343 6.54 -9.55 -0.24
CA PHE A 343 6.24 -9.05 1.10
C PHE A 343 6.65 -10.09 2.14
N LEU A 344 7.76 -9.84 2.84
CA LEU A 344 8.33 -10.76 3.82
C LEU A 344 7.79 -10.49 5.23
N TYR A 345 7.66 -9.21 5.58
CA TYR A 345 7.22 -8.80 6.92
C TYR A 345 6.31 -7.57 6.88
N ASN A 346 5.51 -7.41 7.94
CA ASN A 346 4.65 -6.26 8.16
C ASN A 346 4.79 -5.81 9.63
N VAL A 347 4.97 -4.51 9.84
CA VAL A 347 5.16 -3.91 11.17
C VAL A 347 4.02 -2.93 11.42
N ALA A 348 3.08 -3.33 12.27
CA ALA A 348 1.80 -2.66 12.44
C ALA A 348 1.53 -2.19 13.88
N PRO A 349 1.96 -0.98 14.28
CA PRO A 349 1.56 -0.35 15.53
C PRO A 349 0.12 0.21 15.42
N SER A 350 -0.72 -0.07 16.41
CA SER A 350 -2.09 0.48 16.51
C SER A 350 -2.17 1.61 17.52
N LEU A 351 -2.77 2.74 17.14
CA LEU A 351 -3.14 3.78 18.07
C LEU A 351 -4.25 3.26 19.00
N THR A 352 -4.17 3.59 20.28
CA THR A 352 -5.20 3.21 21.24
C THR A 352 -5.66 4.39 22.08
N GLY A 353 -6.88 4.33 22.59
CA GLY A 353 -7.41 5.35 23.49
C GLY A 353 -8.55 6.16 22.91
N ASN A 354 -9.23 6.87 23.81
CA ASN A 354 -10.31 7.79 23.46
C ASN A 354 -9.75 9.20 23.30
N LEU A 355 -10.08 9.83 22.17
CA LEU A 355 -9.91 11.27 21.96
C LEU A 355 -11.31 11.88 21.81
N PHE A 356 -11.86 12.32 22.95
CA PHE A 356 -13.25 12.75 23.05
C PHE A 356 -14.22 11.59 22.81
N ASP A 357 -15.12 11.71 21.84
CA ASP A 357 -16.05 10.69 21.37
C ASP A 357 -15.47 9.81 20.24
N VAL A 358 -14.22 10.04 19.85
CA VAL A 358 -13.50 9.22 18.86
C VAL A 358 -12.71 8.14 19.58
N THR A 359 -12.88 6.89 19.15
CA THR A 359 -12.19 5.72 19.69
C THR A 359 -11.09 5.27 18.75
N PHE A 360 -9.97 4.86 19.31
CA PHE A 360 -8.93 4.10 18.63
C PHE A 360 -8.67 2.82 19.42
N ASP A 361 -8.71 1.67 18.75
CA ASP A 361 -8.44 0.37 19.35
C ASP A 361 -7.81 -0.59 18.32
N GLY A 362 -6.92 -1.43 18.81
CA GLY A 362 -6.20 -2.39 17.99
C GLY A 362 -5.06 -3.05 18.76
N GLN A 363 -4.68 -4.24 18.32
CA GLN A 363 -3.51 -4.95 18.83
C GLN A 363 -2.35 -4.80 17.84
N SER A 364 -1.32 -4.06 18.23
CA SER A 364 -0.08 -3.95 17.45
C SER A 364 0.51 -5.33 17.15
N ALA A 365 1.12 -5.51 15.98
CA ALA A 365 1.75 -6.77 15.61
C ALA A 365 2.98 -6.60 14.72
N ILE A 366 3.89 -7.56 14.81
CA ILE A 366 4.97 -7.79 13.85
C ILE A 366 4.70 -9.14 13.22
N LEU A 367 4.54 -9.14 11.90
CA LEU A 367 4.05 -10.28 11.12
C LEU A 367 5.08 -10.72 10.09
N GLY A 368 5.05 -12.00 9.75
CA GLY A 368 5.79 -12.62 8.65
C GLY A 368 4.94 -13.64 7.89
N LYS A 369 5.58 -14.44 7.04
CA LYS A 369 4.93 -15.53 6.32
C LYS A 369 4.44 -16.61 7.29
N ALA A 370 3.21 -17.07 7.11
CA ALA A 370 2.69 -18.21 7.86
C ALA A 370 3.39 -19.51 7.41
N ALA A 371 4.01 -20.22 8.34
CA ALA A 371 4.59 -21.53 8.06
C ALA A 371 3.50 -22.57 7.76
N LYS A 372 3.77 -23.46 6.80
CA LYS A 372 2.90 -24.61 6.51
C LYS A 372 3.16 -25.69 7.57
N GLY A 373 2.26 -25.81 8.55
CA GLY A 373 2.39 -26.80 9.63
C GLY A 373 1.20 -26.84 10.58
N PRO A 374 1.12 -27.84 11.47
CA PRO A 374 0.10 -27.87 12.50
C PRO A 374 0.26 -26.67 13.43
N LEU A 375 -0.83 -25.94 13.62
CA LEU A 375 -0.90 -24.81 14.53
C LEU A 375 -1.05 -25.32 15.96
N GLY A 376 -0.35 -24.69 16.91
CA GLY A 376 -0.53 -24.94 18.33
C GLY A 376 -1.91 -24.47 18.84
N PRO A 377 -2.25 -24.75 20.11
CA PRO A 377 -3.44 -24.15 20.73
C PRO A 377 -3.32 -22.62 20.76
N LEU A 378 -4.45 -21.93 20.85
CA LEU A 378 -4.47 -20.49 21.08
C LEU A 378 -3.73 -20.16 22.39
N ASP A 379 -2.73 -19.29 22.32
CA ASP A 379 -1.87 -18.95 23.46
C ASP A 379 -1.66 -17.43 23.66
N GLY A 380 -2.31 -16.62 22.82
CA GLY A 380 -2.18 -15.15 22.83
C GLY A 380 -0.98 -14.62 22.04
N THR A 381 -0.21 -15.48 21.38
CA THR A 381 0.91 -15.10 20.49
C THR A 381 0.64 -15.43 19.02
N ASN A 382 -0.38 -16.24 18.74
CA ASN A 382 -0.67 -16.81 17.44
C ASN A 382 -2.03 -16.37 16.84
N ALA A 383 -2.62 -15.30 17.37
CA ALA A 383 -3.83 -14.68 16.84
C ALA A 383 -4.08 -13.34 17.53
N TRP A 384 -4.83 -12.46 16.87
CA TRP A 384 -5.55 -11.39 17.56
C TRP A 384 -6.74 -11.95 18.34
N ILE A 385 -7.28 -11.16 19.28
CA ILE A 385 -8.39 -11.61 20.12
C ILE A 385 -9.64 -11.96 19.30
N GLY A 386 -10.36 -12.98 19.75
CA GLY A 386 -11.56 -13.49 19.09
C GLY A 386 -11.28 -14.15 17.74
N GLN A 387 -10.06 -14.61 17.47
CA GLN A 387 -9.69 -15.37 16.27
C GLN A 387 -9.16 -16.77 16.59
N ASN A 388 -9.26 -17.68 15.63
CA ASN A 388 -8.58 -18.96 15.74
C ASN A 388 -7.08 -18.79 15.51
N PRO A 389 -6.22 -19.65 16.12
CA PRO A 389 -4.78 -19.57 15.94
C PRO A 389 -4.42 -19.67 14.45
N VAL A 390 -3.47 -18.87 14.01
CA VAL A 390 -2.84 -18.86 12.68
C VAL A 390 -1.33 -18.67 12.81
N GLY A 391 -0.57 -19.06 11.78
CA GLY A 391 0.88 -18.82 11.74
C GLY A 391 1.21 -17.37 11.38
N GLY A 392 2.50 -17.02 11.35
CA GLY A 392 2.95 -15.73 10.81
C GLY A 392 2.99 -14.56 11.80
N PHE A 393 2.64 -14.76 13.07
CA PHE A 393 2.90 -13.78 14.12
C PHE A 393 4.32 -13.94 14.66
N LEU A 394 5.15 -12.89 14.55
CA LEU A 394 6.46 -12.81 15.23
C LEU A 394 6.31 -12.18 16.61
N ALA A 395 5.45 -11.18 16.72
CA ALA A 395 5.02 -10.59 17.99
C ALA A 395 3.60 -10.02 17.84
N VAL A 396 2.81 -10.06 18.92
CA VAL A 396 1.49 -9.45 18.98
C VAL A 396 1.25 -8.84 20.36
N ALA A 397 0.68 -7.64 20.37
CA ALA A 397 0.37 -6.94 21.59
C ALA A 397 -0.83 -7.62 22.25
N PRO A 398 -0.82 -7.82 23.57
CA PRO A 398 -1.99 -8.30 24.29
C PRO A 398 -3.10 -7.23 24.28
N TRP A 399 -4.35 -7.67 24.18
CA TRP A 399 -5.51 -6.79 24.39
C TRP A 399 -5.77 -6.55 25.89
N VAL A 400 -6.80 -5.75 26.22
CA VAL A 400 -7.11 -5.35 27.62
C VAL A 400 -7.49 -6.52 28.52
N VAL A 401 -8.05 -7.59 27.94
CA VAL A 401 -8.27 -8.88 28.60
C VAL A 401 -7.79 -10.00 27.67
N PRO A 402 -7.27 -11.12 28.20
CA PRO A 402 -6.92 -12.27 27.38
C PRO A 402 -8.15 -12.86 26.69
N ASP A 403 -7.94 -13.48 25.52
CA ASP A 403 -8.99 -14.27 24.89
C ASP A 403 -9.42 -15.44 25.81
N PRO A 404 -10.72 -15.59 26.13
CA PRO A 404 -11.17 -16.64 27.05
C PRO A 404 -10.91 -18.06 26.51
N GLY A 405 -10.75 -18.22 25.19
CA GLY A 405 -10.38 -19.49 24.56
C GLY A 405 -8.98 -20.00 24.94
N ILE A 406 -8.11 -19.13 25.46
CA ILE A 406 -6.80 -19.52 26.02
C ILE A 406 -7.00 -20.34 27.31
N ALA A 407 -7.93 -19.91 28.16
CA ALA A 407 -8.22 -20.57 29.43
C ALA A 407 -9.17 -21.77 29.25
N ASP A 408 -10.12 -21.68 28.32
CA ASP A 408 -11.07 -22.74 27.99
C ASP A 408 -11.15 -22.96 26.48
N PRO A 409 -10.35 -23.90 25.94
CA PRO A 409 -10.33 -24.23 24.51
C PRO A 409 -11.64 -24.84 23.98
N LEU A 410 -12.60 -25.17 24.85
CA LEU A 410 -13.90 -25.72 24.43
C LEU A 410 -14.90 -24.62 24.03
N LEU A 411 -14.63 -23.36 24.36
CA LEU A 411 -15.48 -22.24 23.98
C LEU A 411 -15.52 -22.08 22.46
N THR A 412 -16.72 -21.93 21.93
CA THR A 412 -16.91 -21.56 20.53
C THR A 412 -16.42 -20.14 20.26
N LEU A 413 -16.13 -19.84 18.99
CA LEU A 413 -15.73 -18.50 18.58
C LEU A 413 -16.78 -17.43 18.97
N ALA A 414 -18.07 -17.77 18.83
CA ALA A 414 -19.17 -16.89 19.21
C ALA A 414 -19.19 -16.60 20.72
N GLU A 415 -19.02 -17.61 21.57
CA GLU A 415 -18.96 -17.43 23.03
C GLU A 415 -17.77 -16.57 23.45
N ARG A 416 -16.61 -16.80 22.82
CA ARG A 416 -15.40 -15.99 23.06
C ARG A 416 -15.63 -14.53 22.69
N ARG A 417 -16.16 -14.25 21.48
CA ARG A 417 -16.45 -12.90 20.99
C ARG A 417 -17.46 -12.18 21.87
N ALA A 418 -18.56 -12.85 22.24
CA ALA A 418 -19.58 -12.27 23.13
C ALA A 418 -19.00 -11.83 24.49
N ALA A 419 -18.12 -12.66 25.09
CA ALA A 419 -17.44 -12.31 26.34
C ALA A 419 -16.51 -11.10 26.17
N LEU A 420 -15.73 -11.05 25.08
CA LEU A 420 -14.83 -9.93 24.76
C LEU A 420 -15.63 -8.64 24.50
N VAL A 421 -16.79 -8.71 23.84
CA VAL A 421 -17.68 -7.55 23.62
C VAL A 421 -18.18 -6.97 24.93
N ALA A 422 -18.56 -7.83 25.89
CA ALA A 422 -19.00 -7.39 27.21
C ALA A 422 -17.93 -6.57 27.95
N ASP A 423 -16.66 -6.77 27.64
CA ASP A 423 -15.54 -5.99 28.16
C ASP A 423 -15.20 -4.78 27.29
N GLY A 424 -15.22 -4.93 25.96
CA GLY A 424 -14.88 -3.85 25.02
C GLY A 424 -15.85 -2.66 25.08
N VAL A 425 -17.15 -2.87 25.26
CA VAL A 425 -18.12 -1.76 25.40
C VAL A 425 -17.86 -0.86 26.62
N LYS A 426 -17.10 -1.35 27.61
CA LYS A 426 -16.72 -0.55 28.79
C LYS A 426 -15.58 0.41 28.48
N LEU A 427 -14.82 0.19 27.40
CA LEU A 427 -13.74 1.07 26.97
C LEU A 427 -14.26 2.38 26.35
N LEU A 428 -15.47 2.33 25.77
CA LEU A 428 -16.08 3.43 25.01
C LEU A 428 -16.24 4.72 25.83
N PRO A 429 -16.13 5.90 25.19
CA PRO A 429 -16.44 7.18 25.82
C PRO A 429 -17.86 7.19 26.41
N GLY A 430 -18.00 7.56 27.67
CA GLY A 430 -19.29 7.63 28.35
C GLY A 430 -19.85 6.28 28.81
N SER A 431 -19.05 5.21 28.86
CA SER A 431 -19.48 3.90 29.38
C SER A 431 -19.86 3.97 30.87
N GLY A 432 -19.35 4.96 31.60
CA GLY A 432 -19.61 5.15 33.03
C GLY A 432 -18.83 4.20 33.94
N VAL A 433 -17.94 3.37 33.38
CA VAL A 433 -17.09 2.45 34.15
C VAL A 433 -15.73 3.09 34.37
N ALA A 434 -15.54 3.82 35.47
CA ALA A 434 -14.27 4.51 35.73
C ALA A 434 -13.10 3.53 35.95
N CYS A 435 -11.95 3.82 35.34
CA CYS A 435 -10.71 3.11 35.66
C CYS A 435 -10.22 3.44 37.08
N PRO A 436 -9.56 2.50 37.78
CA PRO A 436 -9.12 2.70 39.16
C PRO A 436 -8.04 3.77 39.32
N ASP A 437 -7.24 4.01 38.28
CA ASP A 437 -6.28 5.11 38.19
C ASP A 437 -6.04 5.52 36.72
N PRO A 438 -5.38 6.66 36.45
CA PRO A 438 -5.19 7.18 35.09
C PRO A 438 -4.29 6.34 34.17
N LEU A 439 -3.52 5.40 34.69
CA LEU A 439 -2.66 4.48 33.93
C LEU A 439 -3.20 3.04 33.90
N ALA A 440 -4.23 2.73 34.69
CA ALA A 440 -4.87 1.43 34.63
C ALA A 440 -5.36 1.10 33.20
N TRP A 441 -5.15 -0.15 32.81
CA TRP A 441 -5.79 -0.79 31.67
C TRP A 441 -6.77 -1.86 32.17
N GLY A 442 -7.73 -2.22 31.34
CA GLY A 442 -8.75 -3.21 31.63
C GLY A 442 -10.13 -2.76 31.17
N PRO A 443 -11.19 -3.52 31.51
CA PRO A 443 -12.57 -3.25 31.08
C PRO A 443 -13.17 -2.04 31.82
N CYS A 444 -12.66 -0.84 31.53
CA CYS A 444 -13.06 0.46 32.07
C CYS A 444 -12.87 1.56 31.00
N GLU A 445 -13.54 2.70 31.15
CA GLU A 445 -13.56 3.81 30.20
C GLU A 445 -12.14 4.32 29.92
N ASN A 446 -11.75 4.32 28.64
CA ASN A 446 -10.37 4.63 28.20
C ASN A 446 -9.28 3.70 28.81
N GLY A 447 -9.65 2.51 29.26
CA GLY A 447 -8.76 1.48 29.84
C GLY A 447 -7.93 0.70 28.82
N TYR A 448 -7.63 1.29 27.66
CA TYR A 448 -6.83 0.66 26.61
C TYR A 448 -5.39 0.38 27.06
N ARG A 449 -4.72 -0.51 26.31
CA ARG A 449 -3.38 -0.98 26.64
C ARG A 449 -2.32 -0.41 25.69
N GLU A 450 -1.23 0.05 26.28
CA GLU A 450 -0.02 0.45 25.57
C GLU A 450 0.88 -0.75 25.30
N SER A 451 1.65 -0.72 24.22
CA SER A 451 2.57 -1.80 23.88
C SER A 451 3.82 -1.31 23.18
N VAL A 452 4.95 -1.93 23.54
CA VAL A 452 6.18 -1.92 22.75
C VAL A 452 6.49 -3.37 22.43
N LEU A 453 6.61 -3.70 21.15
CA LEU A 453 6.99 -5.04 20.67
C LEU A 453 8.22 -4.90 19.79
N TRP A 454 9.02 -5.96 19.68
CA TRP A 454 10.15 -5.99 18.77
C TRP A 454 10.44 -7.37 18.21
N ALA A 455 11.11 -7.41 17.07
CA ALA A 455 11.66 -8.61 16.45
C ALA A 455 12.87 -8.26 15.59
N ASP A 456 13.75 -9.22 15.36
CA ASP A 456 14.80 -9.15 14.35
C ASP A 456 14.28 -9.75 13.04
N LEU A 457 14.42 -9.00 11.94
CA LEU A 457 13.96 -9.39 10.60
C LEU A 457 15.17 -9.59 9.68
N GLU A 458 15.11 -10.61 8.84
CA GLU A 458 16.11 -10.84 7.78
C GLU A 458 15.61 -10.27 6.45
N LEU A 459 16.18 -9.16 5.99
CA LEU A 459 15.77 -8.45 4.77
C LEU A 459 16.83 -8.57 3.67
N PRO A 460 16.46 -8.86 2.41
CA PRO A 460 17.44 -8.92 1.32
C PRO A 460 18.06 -7.55 1.00
N ASP A 461 19.38 -7.52 0.77
CA ASP A 461 20.12 -6.37 0.24
C ASP A 461 20.00 -6.31 -1.31
N GLY A 462 18.80 -6.13 -1.86
CA GLY A 462 18.61 -6.06 -3.31
C GLY A 462 17.18 -6.28 -3.79
N LEU A 463 17.02 -6.64 -5.07
CA LEU A 463 15.74 -7.08 -5.65
C LEU A 463 15.44 -8.56 -5.35
N ASP A 464 16.47 -9.35 -5.05
CA ASP A 464 16.33 -10.79 -5.01
C ASP A 464 15.73 -11.25 -3.69
N VAL A 465 14.50 -11.75 -3.74
CA VAL A 465 13.87 -12.48 -2.66
C VAL A 465 14.21 -13.95 -2.83
N LEU A 466 15.04 -14.50 -1.93
CA LEU A 466 15.27 -15.94 -1.89
C LEU A 466 13.97 -16.65 -1.52
N THR A 467 13.36 -17.32 -2.49
CA THR A 467 12.43 -18.43 -2.20
C THR A 467 13.17 -19.73 -2.35
N ALA A 468 13.32 -20.46 -1.24
CA ALA A 468 13.76 -21.85 -1.29
C ALA A 468 12.67 -22.70 -1.96
N PRO A 469 13.02 -23.67 -2.81
CA PRO A 469 12.10 -24.70 -3.24
C PRO A 469 11.85 -25.64 -2.07
N ASP A 470 10.67 -25.58 -1.45
CA ASP A 470 10.23 -26.65 -0.58
C ASP A 470 9.64 -27.78 -1.44
N SER A 471 10.38 -28.88 -1.50
CA SER A 471 10.03 -30.07 -2.26
C SER A 471 9.38 -31.08 -1.33
N THR A 472 8.04 -31.12 -1.34
CA THR A 472 7.26 -32.36 -1.37
C THR A 472 5.74 -32.09 -1.37
N PRO A 473 5.01 -32.58 -2.37
CA PRO A 473 3.58 -32.85 -2.22
C PRO A 473 3.26 -34.35 -2.36
N PRO A 474 2.30 -34.91 -1.59
CA PRO A 474 1.51 -36.04 -2.07
C PRO A 474 0.25 -35.55 -2.80
N VAL A 475 0.39 -35.53 -4.14
CA VAL A 475 -0.51 -36.01 -5.22
C VAL A 475 -2.00 -35.59 -5.27
N ALA A 476 -2.33 -34.84 -6.32
CA ALA A 476 -3.50 -35.08 -7.17
C ALA A 476 -3.09 -35.98 -8.37
N THR A 477 -3.96 -36.92 -8.79
CA THR A 477 -3.57 -38.19 -9.43
C THR A 477 -3.31 -38.21 -10.95
N SER A 478 -2.77 -37.13 -11.55
CA SER A 478 -1.61 -37.22 -12.47
C SER A 478 -1.38 -35.89 -13.23
N PHE A 479 -0.35 -35.15 -12.82
CA PHE A 479 0.47 -34.32 -13.71
C PHE A 479 1.76 -35.10 -14.02
N GLY A 480 2.42 -34.80 -15.14
CA GLY A 480 3.78 -35.30 -15.39
C GLY A 480 4.80 -34.74 -14.38
N PRO A 481 6.08 -35.14 -14.46
CA PRO A 481 7.13 -34.48 -13.68
C PRO A 481 7.17 -32.98 -14.00
N SER A 482 7.41 -32.15 -12.99
CA SER A 482 7.70 -30.72 -13.19
C SER A 482 8.96 -30.56 -14.05
N VAL A 483 8.91 -29.65 -15.01
CA VAL A 483 10.04 -29.33 -15.91
C VAL A 483 10.37 -27.86 -15.76
N GLN A 484 11.65 -27.55 -15.57
CA GLN A 484 12.16 -26.18 -15.57
C GLN A 484 12.03 -25.57 -16.98
N VAL A 485 11.50 -24.34 -17.07
CA VAL A 485 11.18 -23.69 -18.35
C VAL A 485 12.32 -22.83 -18.88
N ASN A 486 13.06 -22.15 -18.00
CA ASN A 486 14.23 -21.36 -18.35
C ASN A 486 15.45 -22.27 -18.59
N ASP A 487 16.50 -21.73 -19.23
CA ASP A 487 17.74 -22.46 -19.53
C ASP A 487 18.93 -22.05 -18.64
N GLU A 488 18.65 -21.45 -17.47
CA GLU A 488 19.66 -21.01 -16.51
C GLU A 488 20.12 -22.12 -15.57
N ASP A 489 21.43 -22.22 -15.37
CA ASP A 489 22.04 -23.02 -14.31
C ASP A 489 22.02 -22.23 -12.98
N ASP A 490 21.82 -22.91 -11.84
CA ASP A 490 21.69 -22.39 -10.44
C ASP A 490 22.82 -21.47 -9.91
N SER A 491 23.74 -21.02 -10.77
CA SER A 491 24.96 -20.28 -10.43
C SER A 491 24.77 -18.77 -10.17
N SER A 492 23.61 -18.18 -10.49
CA SER A 492 23.25 -16.80 -10.14
C SER A 492 21.79 -16.74 -9.67
N PRO A 493 21.50 -16.49 -8.39
CA PRO A 493 20.12 -16.39 -7.91
C PRO A 493 19.48 -15.14 -8.52
N ALA A 494 18.33 -15.32 -9.18
CA ALA A 494 17.50 -14.25 -9.72
C ALA A 494 16.04 -14.49 -9.31
N SER A 495 15.32 -13.43 -8.97
CA SER A 495 13.86 -13.49 -8.79
C SER A 495 13.18 -13.64 -10.15
N GLN A 496 12.33 -14.67 -10.27
CA GLN A 496 11.55 -14.95 -11.47
C GLN A 496 10.07 -15.03 -11.10
N SER A 497 9.25 -14.17 -11.71
CA SER A 497 7.86 -13.98 -11.28
C SER A 497 6.89 -13.72 -12.44
N ALA A 498 5.60 -13.63 -12.11
CA ALA A 498 4.50 -13.33 -13.02
C ALA A 498 4.46 -14.13 -14.36
N PRO A 499 4.61 -15.48 -14.35
CA PRO A 499 4.58 -16.24 -15.59
C PRO A 499 3.22 -16.11 -16.30
N ARG A 500 3.23 -16.10 -17.64
CA ARG A 500 2.05 -16.21 -18.50
C ARG A 500 2.28 -17.28 -19.55
N ILE A 501 1.23 -17.99 -19.92
CA ILE A 501 1.28 -19.05 -20.93
C ILE A 501 0.18 -18.88 -21.97
N VAL A 502 0.49 -19.21 -23.23
CA VAL A 502 -0.50 -19.44 -24.30
C VAL A 502 -0.16 -20.72 -25.04
N ALA A 503 -1.18 -21.36 -25.63
CA ALA A 503 -1.04 -22.63 -26.33
C ALA A 503 -1.66 -22.59 -27.74
N ASP A 504 -1.07 -23.36 -28.67
CA ASP A 504 -1.59 -23.68 -29.99
C ASP A 504 -1.28 -25.15 -30.33
N GLY A 505 -2.21 -26.04 -30.00
CA GLY A 505 -1.94 -27.49 -30.02
C GLY A 505 -0.84 -27.85 -29.02
N ASP A 506 0.17 -28.60 -29.47
CA ASP A 506 1.33 -29.00 -28.66
C ASP A 506 2.39 -27.89 -28.51
N ARG A 507 2.20 -26.74 -29.19
CA ARG A 507 3.09 -25.59 -29.02
C ARG A 507 2.65 -24.74 -27.85
N LEU A 508 3.56 -24.53 -26.91
CA LEU A 508 3.36 -23.66 -25.75
C LEU A 508 4.37 -22.52 -25.80
N TYR A 509 3.97 -21.34 -25.35
CA TYR A 509 4.86 -20.21 -25.15
C TYR A 509 4.67 -19.71 -23.73
N VAL A 510 5.76 -19.44 -23.03
CA VAL A 510 5.75 -18.89 -21.67
C VAL A 510 6.56 -17.61 -21.67
N VAL A 511 6.09 -16.57 -20.97
CA VAL A 511 6.87 -15.38 -20.62
C VAL A 511 6.86 -15.17 -19.12
N TRP A 512 7.90 -14.54 -18.59
CA TRP A 512 8.03 -14.22 -17.17
C TRP A 512 8.86 -12.95 -16.97
N GLN A 513 8.80 -12.40 -15.76
CA GLN A 513 9.69 -11.34 -15.28
C GLN A 513 10.92 -11.96 -14.65
N ASP A 514 12.08 -11.35 -14.86
CA ASP A 514 13.36 -11.90 -14.45
C ASP A 514 14.35 -10.80 -14.01
N THR A 515 14.96 -10.94 -12.83
CA THR A 515 15.92 -9.97 -12.28
C THR A 515 17.39 -10.30 -12.57
N ARG A 516 17.70 -11.32 -13.38
CA ARG A 516 19.08 -11.82 -13.62
C ARG A 516 20.08 -10.76 -14.10
N GLU A 517 19.61 -9.67 -14.72
CA GLU A 517 20.43 -8.56 -15.21
C GLU A 517 20.39 -7.32 -14.27
N GLY A 518 19.99 -7.50 -13.02
CA GLY A 518 19.93 -6.46 -11.97
C GLY A 518 18.69 -5.55 -11.98
N ARG A 519 17.84 -5.65 -13.01
CA ARG A 519 16.50 -5.04 -13.09
C ARG A 519 15.56 -6.02 -13.79
N ASP A 520 14.26 -5.94 -13.50
CA ASP A 520 13.27 -6.78 -14.19
C ASP A 520 13.36 -6.59 -15.71
N ALA A 521 13.50 -7.71 -16.41
CA ALA A 521 13.38 -7.83 -17.84
C ALA A 521 12.40 -8.95 -18.19
N ILE A 522 11.75 -8.87 -19.35
CA ILE A 522 10.82 -9.91 -19.78
C ILE A 522 11.56 -10.95 -20.63
N TYR A 523 11.46 -12.21 -20.23
CA TYR A 523 12.00 -13.36 -20.95
C TYR A 523 10.89 -14.28 -21.45
N ALA A 524 11.21 -15.09 -22.46
CA ALA A 524 10.28 -16.02 -23.08
C ALA A 524 10.94 -17.33 -23.48
N ALA A 525 10.19 -18.43 -23.41
CA ALA A 525 10.58 -19.73 -23.94
C ALA A 525 9.40 -20.42 -24.64
N MET A 526 9.70 -21.37 -25.52
CA MET A 526 8.70 -22.14 -26.27
C MET A 526 8.90 -23.63 -26.04
N SER A 527 7.79 -24.38 -25.96
CA SER A 527 7.77 -25.83 -26.12
C SER A 527 7.08 -26.21 -27.43
N ALA A 528 7.55 -27.29 -28.08
CA ALA A 528 6.94 -27.85 -29.29
C ALA A 528 6.31 -29.23 -29.06
N ASP A 529 6.34 -29.75 -27.83
CA ASP A 529 5.99 -31.12 -27.47
C ASP A 529 5.05 -31.20 -26.25
N GLY A 530 4.19 -30.19 -26.08
CA GLY A 530 3.19 -30.15 -25.02
C GLY A 530 3.77 -29.85 -23.64
N GLY A 531 4.95 -29.23 -23.56
CA GLY A 531 5.61 -28.82 -22.32
C GLY A 531 6.58 -29.86 -21.77
N LEU A 532 6.96 -30.87 -22.56
CA LEU A 532 7.95 -31.87 -22.14
C LEU A 532 9.38 -31.32 -22.21
N THR A 533 9.67 -30.49 -23.21
CA THR A 533 10.94 -29.78 -23.36
C THR A 533 10.74 -28.32 -23.77
N TRP A 534 11.71 -27.47 -23.42
CA TRP A 534 11.70 -26.03 -23.65
C TRP A 534 12.94 -25.59 -24.44
N THR A 535 12.78 -24.54 -25.25
CA THR A 535 13.90 -23.88 -25.94
C THR A 535 14.74 -23.06 -24.95
N ALA A 536 15.94 -22.67 -25.40
CA ALA A 536 16.67 -21.57 -24.77
C ALA A 536 15.77 -20.34 -24.62
N ASP A 537 15.89 -19.62 -23.50
CA ASP A 537 15.09 -18.43 -23.27
C ASP A 537 15.61 -17.23 -24.08
N VAL A 538 14.69 -16.32 -24.41
CA VAL A 538 14.99 -15.13 -25.19
C VAL A 538 14.45 -13.90 -24.48
N LYS A 539 15.27 -12.85 -24.41
CA LYS A 539 14.81 -11.54 -23.96
C LYS A 539 13.78 -10.99 -24.95
N VAL A 540 12.65 -10.52 -24.43
CA VAL A 540 11.52 -10.05 -25.23
C VAL A 540 11.79 -8.67 -25.82
N SER A 541 12.35 -7.74 -25.05
CA SER A 541 12.57 -6.35 -25.47
C SER A 541 13.87 -6.16 -26.25
N ASP A 542 13.95 -5.06 -27.01
CA ASP A 542 15.16 -4.60 -27.70
C ASP A 542 16.09 -3.77 -26.79
N ASN A 543 15.66 -3.50 -25.56
CA ASN A 543 16.43 -2.72 -24.59
C ASN A 543 17.72 -3.44 -24.21
N ALA A 544 18.78 -2.69 -23.91
CA ALA A 544 19.99 -3.28 -23.36
C ALA A 544 19.67 -3.95 -22.00
N PRO A 545 20.34 -5.06 -21.65
CA PRO A 545 20.26 -5.64 -20.31
C PRO A 545 20.45 -4.58 -19.21
N GLY A 546 19.59 -4.60 -18.18
CA GLY A 546 19.65 -3.67 -17.04
C GLY A 546 19.32 -2.20 -17.32
N SER A 547 18.98 -1.79 -18.55
CA SER A 547 18.76 -0.36 -18.85
C SER A 547 17.42 0.20 -18.38
N THR A 548 16.41 -0.65 -18.27
CA THR A 548 15.01 -0.32 -17.98
C THR A 548 14.40 -1.42 -17.10
N THR A 549 13.36 -1.08 -16.34
CA THR A 549 12.59 -2.07 -15.58
C THR A 549 11.36 -2.44 -16.39
N GLU A 550 11.14 -3.73 -16.64
CA GLU A 550 10.06 -4.24 -17.48
C GLU A 550 9.17 -5.19 -16.68
N LEU A 551 7.89 -4.84 -16.53
CA LEU A 551 6.98 -5.49 -15.58
C LEU A 551 5.69 -5.99 -16.26
N LEU A 552 5.00 -6.89 -15.56
CA LEU A 552 3.62 -7.30 -15.84
C LEU A 552 3.38 -7.73 -17.30
N PRO A 553 4.08 -8.76 -17.81
CA PRO A 553 3.91 -9.20 -19.19
C PRO A 553 2.52 -9.81 -19.44
N SER A 554 2.05 -9.66 -20.68
CA SER A 554 0.81 -10.26 -21.19
C SER A 554 1.01 -10.81 -22.58
N MET A 555 0.31 -11.90 -22.92
CA MET A 555 0.51 -12.65 -24.15
C MET A 555 -0.78 -12.90 -24.92
N ALA A 556 -0.69 -12.84 -26.25
CA ALA A 556 -1.75 -13.28 -27.14
C ALA A 556 -1.20 -13.96 -28.39
N PHE A 557 -1.72 -15.14 -28.70
CA PHE A 557 -1.41 -15.87 -29.92
C PHE A 557 -2.52 -15.72 -30.96
N HIS A 558 -2.14 -15.61 -32.24
CA HIS A 558 -3.07 -15.67 -33.34
C HIS A 558 -2.51 -16.46 -34.53
N ARG A 559 -3.30 -17.42 -35.02
CA ARG A 559 -3.08 -18.09 -36.30
C ARG A 559 -4.15 -17.66 -37.30
N ASP A 560 -3.73 -17.07 -38.43
CA ASP A 560 -4.67 -16.69 -39.49
C ASP A 560 -5.29 -17.98 -40.07
N PRO A 561 -6.62 -18.15 -39.99
CA PRO A 561 -7.29 -19.38 -40.39
C PRO A 561 -7.27 -19.63 -41.91
N LYS A 562 -6.83 -18.66 -42.72
CA LYS A 562 -6.72 -18.80 -44.18
C LYS A 562 -5.31 -19.12 -44.63
N THR A 563 -4.30 -18.48 -44.05
CA THR A 563 -2.91 -18.62 -44.48
C THR A 563 -2.10 -19.54 -43.58
N GLY A 564 -2.60 -19.84 -42.37
CA GLY A 564 -1.87 -20.59 -41.35
C GLY A 564 -0.77 -19.78 -40.66
N VAL A 565 -0.55 -18.52 -41.07
CA VAL A 565 0.49 -17.66 -40.52
C VAL A 565 0.17 -17.36 -39.05
N ALA A 566 1.11 -17.71 -38.19
CA ALA A 566 1.04 -17.46 -36.76
C ALA A 566 1.80 -16.19 -36.36
N THR A 567 1.29 -15.51 -35.34
CA THR A 567 1.93 -14.37 -34.69
C THR A 567 1.65 -14.43 -33.20
N LEU A 568 2.71 -14.41 -32.41
CA LEU A 568 2.65 -14.20 -30.96
C LEU A 568 2.87 -12.71 -30.67
N TYR A 569 2.08 -12.16 -29.76
CA TYR A 569 2.20 -10.81 -29.24
C TYR A 569 2.54 -10.87 -27.75
N VAL A 570 3.54 -10.10 -27.33
CA VAL A 570 3.88 -9.90 -25.92
C VAL A 570 3.80 -8.41 -25.63
N ALA A 571 2.99 -8.00 -24.65
CA ALA A 571 2.91 -6.63 -24.17
C ALA A 571 3.42 -6.55 -22.73
N TRP A 572 4.08 -5.46 -22.38
CA TRP A 572 4.62 -5.23 -21.03
C TRP A 572 4.60 -3.75 -20.66
N GLN A 573 4.73 -3.49 -19.37
CA GLN A 573 4.99 -2.18 -18.81
C GLN A 573 6.50 -1.93 -18.81
N GLU A 574 6.94 -0.79 -19.31
CA GLU A 574 8.33 -0.35 -19.26
C GLU A 574 8.42 0.90 -18.37
N LEU A 575 9.22 0.84 -17.32
CA LEU A 575 9.54 1.99 -16.48
C LEU A 575 10.91 2.55 -16.86
N ALA A 576 10.99 3.88 -16.97
CA ALA A 576 12.27 4.56 -17.02
C ALA A 576 13.01 4.34 -15.68
N ALA A 577 14.33 4.54 -15.66
CA ALA A 577 15.16 4.36 -14.46
C ALA A 577 14.75 5.23 -13.24
N ASN A 578 13.85 6.19 -13.43
CA ASN A 578 13.51 7.28 -12.52
C ASN A 578 12.02 7.21 -12.09
N GLY A 579 11.52 6.04 -11.66
CA GLY A 579 10.19 5.92 -11.03
C GLY A 579 8.99 5.62 -11.94
N VAL A 580 7.80 5.55 -11.32
CA VAL A 580 6.52 5.09 -11.94
C VAL A 580 5.84 6.12 -12.82
N GLY A 581 6.03 7.41 -12.56
CA GLY A 581 5.36 8.51 -13.26
C GLY A 581 5.75 8.70 -14.74
N SER A 582 6.57 7.81 -15.33
CA SER A 582 6.95 7.88 -16.76
C SER A 582 6.89 6.53 -17.48
N ALA A 583 6.00 5.64 -17.04
CA ALA A 583 5.80 4.33 -17.62
C ALA A 583 5.40 4.36 -19.11
N ARG A 584 5.68 3.29 -19.86
CA ARG A 584 5.23 3.05 -21.24
C ARG A 584 4.61 1.68 -21.36
N VAL A 585 3.67 1.52 -22.29
CA VAL A 585 3.15 0.20 -22.68
C VAL A 585 3.79 -0.16 -24.01
N GLN A 586 4.54 -1.26 -24.02
CA GLN A 586 5.28 -1.74 -25.18
C GLN A 586 4.68 -3.04 -25.72
N LEU A 587 5.03 -3.38 -26.96
CA LEU A 587 4.58 -4.58 -27.64
C LEU A 587 5.68 -5.14 -28.56
N ALA A 588 6.00 -6.42 -28.37
CA ALA A 588 6.85 -7.22 -29.25
C ALA A 588 6.02 -8.26 -30.00
N ARG A 589 6.61 -8.78 -31.06
CA ARG A 589 5.99 -9.79 -31.93
C ARG A 589 6.97 -10.90 -32.23
N PHE A 590 6.46 -12.12 -32.30
CA PHE A 590 7.24 -13.31 -32.63
C PHE A 590 6.49 -14.18 -33.64
N ASP A 591 7.24 -14.98 -34.39
CA ASP A 591 6.68 -16.07 -35.19
C ASP A 591 6.41 -17.32 -34.33
N GLU A 592 6.04 -18.43 -34.99
CA GLU A 592 5.71 -19.67 -34.28
C GLU A 592 6.94 -20.42 -33.75
N GLN A 593 8.16 -19.98 -34.08
CA GLN A 593 9.43 -20.49 -33.56
C GLN A 593 10.02 -19.55 -32.49
N LEU A 594 9.23 -18.61 -31.97
CA LEU A 594 9.68 -17.60 -31.01
C LEU A 594 10.80 -16.70 -31.58
N THR A 595 10.89 -16.54 -32.90
CA THR A 595 11.80 -15.57 -33.53
C THR A 595 11.15 -14.20 -33.59
N LYS A 596 11.83 -13.17 -33.06
CA LYS A 596 11.31 -11.80 -32.99
C LYS A 596 11.09 -11.19 -34.38
N ILE A 597 9.98 -10.47 -34.56
CA ILE A 597 9.54 -9.87 -35.83
C ILE A 597 9.53 -8.35 -35.73
N GLY A 598 10.55 -7.71 -36.31
CA GLY A 598 10.75 -6.27 -36.22
C GLY A 598 11.12 -5.83 -34.80
N GLY A 599 11.14 -4.52 -34.56
CA GLY A 599 11.42 -3.97 -33.24
C GLY A 599 10.17 -3.77 -32.38
N ASP A 600 10.42 -3.38 -31.13
CA ASP A 600 9.39 -3.03 -30.15
C ASP A 600 8.51 -1.87 -30.64
N VAL A 601 7.23 -1.94 -30.30
CA VAL A 601 6.24 -0.93 -30.69
C VAL A 601 5.55 -0.37 -29.46
N ARG A 602 5.68 0.94 -29.27
CA ARG A 602 4.92 1.67 -28.25
C ARG A 602 3.41 1.64 -28.56
N VAL A 603 2.64 1.26 -27.54
CA VAL A 603 1.19 1.09 -27.59
C VAL A 603 0.45 2.34 -27.12
N ASP A 604 0.92 2.92 -26.01
CA ASP A 604 0.31 4.10 -25.40
C ASP A 604 0.60 5.38 -26.20
N ASP A 605 -0.04 6.46 -25.80
CA ASP A 605 -0.04 7.76 -26.48
C ASP A 605 0.15 8.94 -25.54
N ALA A 606 0.74 8.73 -24.35
CA ALA A 606 1.06 9.79 -23.39
C ALA A 606 2.39 9.53 -22.68
N ASP A 607 3.22 10.57 -22.60
CA ASP A 607 4.45 10.60 -21.81
C ASP A 607 4.19 11.17 -20.41
N GLY A 608 5.09 10.89 -19.46
CA GLY A 608 5.05 11.49 -18.12
C GLY A 608 3.83 11.11 -17.29
N VAL A 609 3.28 9.90 -17.49
CA VAL A 609 2.18 9.35 -16.70
C VAL A 609 2.41 7.86 -16.45
N GLY A 610 2.04 7.36 -15.27
CA GLY A 610 2.10 5.93 -14.96
C GLY A 610 1.09 5.11 -15.73
N LYS A 611 1.42 3.83 -15.92
CA LYS A 611 0.69 2.86 -16.75
C LYS A 611 0.90 1.48 -16.19
N TRP A 612 -0.18 0.73 -16.02
CA TRP A 612 -0.16 -0.55 -15.33
C TRP A 612 -1.00 -1.62 -16.02
N SER A 613 -0.71 -2.88 -15.68
CA SER A 613 -1.55 -4.03 -16.03
C SER A 613 -1.93 -4.11 -17.52
N PRO A 614 -0.96 -4.09 -18.45
CA PRO A 614 -1.26 -4.21 -19.88
C PRO A 614 -1.79 -5.61 -20.20
N LEU A 615 -2.89 -5.68 -20.94
CA LEU A 615 -3.50 -6.90 -21.46
C LEU A 615 -3.56 -6.86 -22.97
N VAL A 616 -2.87 -7.80 -23.63
CA VAL A 616 -2.94 -7.93 -25.09
C VAL A 616 -3.92 -9.03 -25.49
N THR A 617 -4.68 -8.77 -26.56
CA THR A 617 -5.47 -9.77 -27.26
C THR A 617 -5.46 -9.49 -28.76
N THR A 618 -6.07 -10.38 -29.56
CA THR A 618 -6.24 -10.16 -30.99
C THR A 618 -7.71 -10.03 -31.37
N VAL A 619 -7.98 -9.09 -32.26
CA VAL A 619 -9.31 -8.87 -32.83
C VAL A 619 -9.30 -9.03 -34.33
N ARG A 620 -10.50 -9.28 -34.89
CA ARG A 620 -10.73 -9.52 -36.32
C ARG A 620 -10.04 -10.80 -36.80
N ARG A 621 -10.33 -11.17 -38.05
CA ARG A 621 -9.87 -12.44 -38.63
C ARG A 621 -8.37 -12.54 -38.88
N LYS A 622 -7.67 -11.39 -38.93
CA LYS A 622 -6.24 -11.28 -39.26
C LYS A 622 -5.35 -11.04 -38.02
N GLY A 623 -5.88 -11.25 -36.82
CA GLY A 623 -5.10 -11.14 -35.59
C GLY A 623 -4.61 -9.75 -35.25
N VAL A 624 -5.39 -8.70 -35.50
CA VAL A 624 -4.95 -7.33 -35.21
C VAL A 624 -4.81 -7.17 -33.70
N PRO A 625 -3.63 -6.77 -33.17
CA PRO A 625 -3.45 -6.65 -31.73
C PRO A 625 -4.26 -5.48 -31.17
N LEU A 626 -4.84 -5.73 -30.01
CA LEU A 626 -5.55 -4.77 -29.17
C LEU A 626 -5.00 -4.90 -27.75
N VAL A 627 -4.73 -3.77 -27.12
CA VAL A 627 -4.18 -3.72 -25.77
C VAL A 627 -5.09 -2.86 -24.90
N VAL A 628 -5.39 -3.36 -23.70
CA VAL A 628 -6.05 -2.63 -22.60
C VAL A 628 -5.02 -2.41 -21.50
N TRP A 629 -5.02 -1.28 -20.82
CA TRP A 629 -4.14 -0.99 -19.68
C TRP A 629 -4.78 0.02 -18.74
N VAL A 630 -4.28 0.10 -17.50
CA VAL A 630 -4.60 1.17 -16.55
C VAL A 630 -3.67 2.35 -16.82
N ASP A 631 -4.19 3.57 -16.83
CA ASP A 631 -3.46 4.78 -17.21
C ASP A 631 -3.77 5.93 -16.26
N GLU A 632 -2.72 6.61 -15.79
CA GLU A 632 -2.77 7.66 -14.76
C GLU A 632 -2.86 9.09 -15.31
N ARG A 633 -3.28 9.27 -16.57
CA ARG A 633 -3.26 10.62 -17.17
C ARG A 633 -4.46 11.51 -16.84
N ASP A 634 -5.52 10.94 -16.26
CA ASP A 634 -6.75 11.67 -16.01
C ASP A 634 -6.69 12.26 -14.60
N LEU A 635 -7.07 13.53 -14.46
CA LEU A 635 -7.00 14.26 -13.20
C LEU A 635 -8.38 14.39 -12.55
N GLY A 636 -8.40 14.26 -11.23
CA GLY A 636 -9.52 14.55 -10.35
C GLY A 636 -9.46 15.95 -9.74
N PRO A 637 -10.30 16.22 -8.73
CA PRO A 637 -10.24 17.45 -7.94
C PRO A 637 -8.87 17.61 -7.27
N GLU A 638 -8.47 18.87 -7.02
CA GLU A 638 -7.24 19.21 -6.29
C GLU A 638 -5.93 18.66 -6.89
N GLY A 639 -5.97 18.15 -8.13
CA GLY A 639 -4.81 17.57 -8.81
C GLY A 639 -4.61 16.08 -8.55
N SER A 640 -5.55 15.41 -7.87
CA SER A 640 -5.56 13.94 -7.73
C SER A 640 -5.42 13.25 -9.07
N VAL A 641 -4.69 12.13 -9.09
CA VAL A 641 -4.41 11.36 -10.28
C VAL A 641 -5.29 10.11 -10.28
N PHE A 642 -6.06 9.91 -11.36
CA PHE A 642 -6.92 8.76 -11.51
C PHE A 642 -6.27 7.66 -12.34
N GLU A 643 -6.45 6.43 -11.87
CA GLU A 643 -6.14 5.22 -12.61
C GLU A 643 -7.36 4.83 -13.45
N HIS A 644 -7.30 5.00 -14.77
CA HIS A 644 -8.42 4.66 -15.66
C HIS A 644 -8.03 3.70 -16.77
N LEU A 645 -8.95 2.79 -17.13
CA LEU A 645 -8.72 1.85 -18.20
C LEU A 645 -8.78 2.51 -19.56
N ARG A 646 -7.74 2.25 -20.35
CA ARG A 646 -7.61 2.67 -21.73
C ARG A 646 -7.43 1.49 -22.65
N VAL A 647 -7.92 1.65 -23.87
CA VAL A 647 -7.81 0.65 -24.93
C VAL A 647 -7.28 1.26 -26.22
N ALA A 648 -6.32 0.58 -26.84
CA ALA A 648 -5.84 0.89 -28.18
C ALA A 648 -5.80 -0.37 -29.04
N ARG A 649 -6.11 -0.19 -30.33
CA ARG A 649 -6.03 -1.24 -31.32
C ARG A 649 -5.12 -0.78 -32.44
N SER A 650 -4.22 -1.66 -32.85
CA SER A 650 -3.39 -1.44 -34.02
C SER A 650 -4.23 -1.06 -35.25
N ARG A 651 -3.70 -0.11 -36.02
CA ARG A 651 -4.18 0.29 -37.35
C ARG A 651 -3.15 -0.01 -38.44
N GLY A 652 -2.17 -0.83 -38.09
CA GLY A 652 -1.17 -1.39 -38.97
C GLY A 652 -1.74 -1.96 -40.25
N ARG A 653 -0.99 -1.78 -41.35
CA ARG A 653 -1.24 -2.56 -42.57
C ARG A 653 -0.64 -3.95 -42.40
N LEU A 654 -1.07 -4.89 -43.25
CA LEU A 654 -0.37 -6.16 -43.36
C LEU A 654 1.00 -5.95 -44.00
N GLY A 655 2.01 -6.60 -43.45
CA GLY A 655 3.33 -6.72 -44.07
C GLY A 655 3.31 -7.69 -45.25
N SER A 656 4.43 -7.73 -45.97
CA SER A 656 4.68 -8.70 -47.04
C SER A 656 4.74 -10.14 -46.54
N ASP A 657 5.02 -10.33 -45.25
CA ASP A 657 5.02 -11.61 -44.54
C ASP A 657 3.63 -12.09 -44.14
N GLY A 658 2.57 -11.35 -44.49
CA GLY A 658 1.20 -11.68 -44.18
C GLY A 658 0.79 -11.41 -42.73
N ARG A 659 1.66 -10.79 -41.92
CA ARG A 659 1.39 -10.45 -40.51
C ARG A 659 1.00 -8.98 -40.35
N PRO A 660 0.17 -8.61 -39.35
CA PRO A 660 -0.08 -7.22 -39.04
C PRO A 660 1.21 -6.50 -38.62
N GLN A 661 1.46 -5.29 -39.15
CA GLN A 661 2.55 -4.40 -38.74
C GLN A 661 2.01 -3.37 -37.73
N PRO A 662 2.11 -3.58 -36.40
CA PRO A 662 1.44 -2.75 -35.42
C PRO A 662 1.80 -1.28 -35.55
N ALA A 663 0.77 -0.46 -35.52
CA ALA A 663 0.88 0.98 -35.44
C ALA A 663 -0.29 1.46 -34.60
N PHE A 664 0.01 1.93 -33.39
CA PHE A 664 -1.00 2.44 -32.47
C PHE A 664 -1.29 3.92 -32.75
N ARG A 665 -2.45 4.34 -32.26
CA ARG A 665 -3.11 5.64 -32.47
C ARG A 665 -3.97 5.89 -31.24
N PRO A 666 -4.54 7.09 -31.04
CA PRO A 666 -4.89 7.50 -29.70
C PRO A 666 -5.80 6.50 -29.00
N SER A 667 -5.43 6.26 -27.75
CA SER A 667 -6.12 5.38 -26.83
C SER A 667 -7.53 5.91 -26.57
N ARG A 668 -8.36 5.05 -25.98
CA ARG A 668 -9.73 5.41 -25.63
C ARG A 668 -10.03 4.95 -24.22
N LEU A 669 -10.64 5.83 -23.45
CA LEU A 669 -11.29 5.44 -22.20
C LEU A 669 -12.30 4.32 -22.44
N VAL A 670 -12.19 3.29 -21.61
CA VAL A 670 -13.10 2.15 -21.52
C VAL A 670 -14.41 2.63 -20.90
N VAL A 671 -14.36 3.19 -19.70
CA VAL A 671 -15.50 3.84 -19.03
C VAL A 671 -15.54 5.32 -19.40
N ARG A 672 -16.70 5.80 -19.86
CA ARG A 672 -16.83 7.18 -20.37
C ARG A 672 -17.81 8.06 -19.60
N LYS A 673 -18.53 7.44 -18.67
CA LYS A 673 -19.47 8.11 -17.79
C LYS A 673 -19.43 7.34 -16.48
N LYS A 674 -19.16 8.05 -15.39
CA LYS A 674 -19.27 7.55 -14.03
C LYS A 674 -20.23 8.45 -13.26
N GLU A 675 -20.98 7.85 -12.37
CA GLU A 675 -21.63 8.53 -11.25
C GLU A 675 -20.79 8.11 -10.04
N LEU A 676 -20.37 9.09 -9.24
CA LEU A 676 -19.42 8.89 -8.16
C LEU A 676 -20.13 9.11 -6.83
N ASP A 677 -19.86 8.24 -5.86
CA ASP A 677 -20.15 8.52 -4.46
C ASP A 677 -19.34 9.76 -4.01
N PRO A 678 -19.91 10.67 -3.18
CA PRO A 678 -19.18 11.81 -2.64
C PRO A 678 -17.85 11.47 -1.94
N LEU A 679 -17.73 10.26 -1.38
CA LEU A 679 -16.50 9.78 -0.74
C LEU A 679 -15.44 9.28 -1.73
N ALA A 680 -15.80 9.06 -2.99
CA ALA A 680 -14.91 8.51 -4.03
C ALA A 680 -14.53 9.53 -5.12
N VAL A 681 -14.90 10.80 -4.95
CA VAL A 681 -14.69 11.84 -5.98
C VAL A 681 -13.21 12.04 -6.31
N GLY A 682 -12.32 11.91 -5.32
CA GLY A 682 -10.87 11.99 -5.46
C GLY A 682 -10.18 10.71 -5.93
N LEU A 683 -10.89 9.57 -5.96
CA LEU A 683 -10.30 8.23 -6.09
C LEU A 683 -11.12 7.30 -7.00
N ALA A 684 -11.67 7.82 -8.11
CA ALA A 684 -12.52 7.04 -9.03
C ALA A 684 -11.74 6.02 -9.89
N ASN A 685 -10.83 5.28 -9.27
CA ASN A 685 -9.83 4.41 -9.88
C ASN A 685 -10.44 3.13 -10.46
N GLU A 686 -9.79 2.59 -11.49
CA GLU A 686 -10.11 1.35 -12.20
C GLU A 686 -8.88 0.45 -12.21
N TRP A 687 -9.02 -0.78 -11.71
CA TRP A 687 -7.88 -1.67 -11.51
C TRP A 687 -8.17 -3.12 -11.93
N ALA A 688 -7.09 -3.93 -11.93
CA ALA A 688 -7.09 -5.37 -12.19
C ALA A 688 -8.00 -5.80 -13.37
N PRO A 689 -7.79 -5.29 -14.60
CA PRO A 689 -8.57 -5.72 -15.73
C PRO A 689 -8.33 -7.21 -16.04
N ALA A 690 -9.36 -7.87 -16.57
CA ALA A 690 -9.29 -9.22 -17.14
C ALA A 690 -10.11 -9.29 -18.43
N LEU A 691 -9.56 -9.91 -19.48
CA LEU A 691 -10.10 -9.83 -20.83
C LEU A 691 -10.18 -11.21 -21.48
N VAL A 692 -11.34 -11.53 -22.07
CA VAL A 692 -11.51 -12.74 -22.88
C VAL A 692 -12.15 -12.40 -24.24
N ARG A 693 -11.77 -13.17 -25.27
CA ARG A 693 -12.43 -13.10 -26.57
C ARG A 693 -13.73 -13.89 -26.52
N ALA A 694 -14.84 -13.21 -26.79
CA ALA A 694 -16.18 -13.80 -26.86
C ALA A 694 -16.66 -13.77 -28.32
N ASP A 695 -16.45 -14.85 -29.08
CA ASP A 695 -16.65 -14.91 -30.54
C ASP A 695 -15.95 -13.73 -31.29
N ARG A 696 -16.71 -12.80 -31.87
CA ARG A 696 -16.20 -11.61 -32.61
C ARG A 696 -16.15 -10.36 -31.74
N ARG A 697 -16.37 -10.50 -30.45
CA ARG A 697 -16.38 -9.44 -29.43
C ARG A 697 -15.29 -9.72 -28.40
N LEU A 698 -15.15 -8.79 -27.48
CA LEU A 698 -14.33 -8.94 -26.28
C LEU A 698 -15.20 -8.68 -25.07
N ALA A 699 -15.08 -9.50 -24.04
CA ALA A 699 -15.62 -9.23 -22.72
C ALA A 699 -14.46 -8.81 -21.81
N LEU A 700 -14.62 -7.67 -21.15
CA LEU A 700 -13.67 -7.11 -20.19
C LEU A 700 -14.36 -7.06 -18.84
N VAL A 701 -13.65 -7.49 -17.80
CA VAL A 701 -14.02 -7.36 -16.38
C VAL A 701 -12.94 -6.55 -15.69
N TRP A 702 -13.29 -5.72 -14.72
CA TRP A 702 -12.35 -4.88 -13.96
C TRP A 702 -12.91 -4.52 -12.58
N LEU A 703 -12.08 -3.97 -11.72
CA LEU A 703 -12.46 -3.37 -10.43
C LEU A 703 -12.62 -1.86 -10.59
N ASP A 704 -13.61 -1.25 -9.91
CA ASP A 704 -13.89 0.19 -10.03
C ASP A 704 -14.27 0.80 -8.67
N TYR A 705 -13.49 1.77 -8.19
CA TYR A 705 -13.67 2.40 -6.86
C TYR A 705 -14.66 3.58 -6.84
N ARG A 706 -15.60 3.65 -7.79
CA ARG A 706 -16.51 4.80 -7.92
C ARG A 706 -17.56 4.95 -6.81
N ASP A 707 -17.86 3.87 -6.09
CA ASP A 707 -18.92 3.80 -5.08
C ASP A 707 -18.33 3.72 -3.66
N TYR A 708 -17.08 4.13 -3.47
CA TYR A 708 -16.32 3.91 -2.22
C TYR A 708 -16.16 2.41 -1.85
N ASN A 709 -16.14 1.59 -2.89
CA ASN A 709 -16.07 0.14 -2.85
C ASN A 709 -15.24 -0.33 -4.04
N TRP A 710 -14.36 -1.29 -3.88
CA TRP A 710 -13.76 -2.00 -5.01
C TRP A 710 -14.75 -3.02 -5.56
N ASP A 711 -15.65 -2.56 -6.43
CA ASP A 711 -16.70 -3.37 -7.02
C ASP A 711 -16.27 -3.94 -8.38
N VAL A 712 -16.78 -5.13 -8.70
CA VAL A 712 -16.51 -5.79 -9.99
C VAL A 712 -17.46 -5.28 -11.06
N TYR A 713 -16.90 -4.77 -12.16
CA TYR A 713 -17.62 -4.29 -13.33
C TYR A 713 -17.23 -5.07 -14.58
N ALA A 714 -18.15 -5.12 -15.55
CA ALA A 714 -17.91 -5.74 -16.84
C ALA A 714 -18.48 -4.94 -18.01
N GLY A 715 -17.96 -5.23 -19.20
CA GLY A 715 -18.42 -4.63 -20.44
C GLY A 715 -18.09 -5.52 -21.63
N VAL A 716 -18.99 -5.51 -22.61
CA VAL A 716 -18.79 -6.25 -23.87
C VAL A 716 -18.57 -5.27 -25.02
N SER A 717 -17.55 -5.52 -25.82
CA SER A 717 -17.20 -4.67 -26.95
C SER A 717 -17.99 -4.99 -28.23
N GLY A 718 -18.10 -4.02 -29.13
CA GLY A 718 -18.44 -4.31 -30.52
C GLY A 718 -17.29 -4.99 -31.28
N ARG A 719 -17.50 -5.39 -32.53
CA ARG A 719 -16.48 -6.05 -33.39
C ARG A 719 -15.16 -5.29 -33.57
N SER A 720 -15.12 -4.01 -33.21
CA SER A 720 -13.91 -3.21 -33.27
C SER A 720 -12.99 -3.44 -32.07
N GLY A 721 -13.50 -3.93 -30.94
CA GLY A 721 -12.81 -4.03 -29.66
C GLY A 721 -12.64 -2.70 -28.92
N LEU A 722 -13.00 -1.56 -29.52
CA LEU A 722 -12.63 -0.22 -29.03
C LEU A 722 -13.70 0.52 -28.21
N ARG A 723 -14.87 -0.11 -28.02
CA ARG A 723 -16.01 0.49 -27.31
C ARG A 723 -16.76 -0.61 -26.59
N PHE A 724 -16.78 -0.54 -25.28
CA PHE A 724 -17.50 -1.44 -24.39
C PHE A 724 -18.89 -0.88 -24.08
N LYS A 725 -19.85 -1.79 -23.89
CA LYS A 725 -21.22 -1.47 -23.50
C LYS A 725 -21.61 -2.27 -22.23
N PRO A 726 -22.43 -1.68 -21.34
CA PRO A 726 -22.84 -0.27 -21.34
C PRO A 726 -21.64 0.68 -21.12
N ARG A 727 -21.78 1.97 -21.46
CA ARG A 727 -20.65 2.93 -21.42
C ARG A 727 -20.15 3.25 -20.00
N THR A 728 -20.97 2.89 -19.02
CA THR A 728 -20.73 3.01 -17.58
C THR A 728 -20.04 1.77 -17.01
N GLY A 729 -19.99 0.66 -17.76
CA GLY A 729 -19.82 -0.66 -17.18
C GLY A 729 -21.11 -1.20 -16.56
N LEU A 730 -21.23 -2.52 -16.52
CA LEU A 730 -22.27 -3.26 -15.81
C LEU A 730 -21.64 -3.78 -14.52
N ARG A 731 -22.16 -3.36 -13.36
CA ARG A 731 -21.74 -3.93 -12.08
C ARG A 731 -22.15 -5.41 -12.03
N LEU A 732 -21.24 -6.29 -11.66
CA LEU A 732 -21.45 -7.74 -11.54
C LEU A 732 -21.75 -8.18 -10.12
N ASP A 733 -21.13 -7.52 -9.14
CA ASP A 733 -21.42 -7.72 -7.73
C ASP A 733 -22.78 -7.11 -7.36
N ASP A 734 -23.58 -7.85 -6.59
CA ASP A 734 -24.95 -7.51 -6.18
C ASP A 734 -25.10 -7.13 -4.69
N SER A 735 -24.01 -7.10 -3.93
CA SER A 735 -24.06 -6.72 -2.50
C SER A 735 -24.33 -5.23 -2.30
N GLN A 736 -24.98 -4.89 -1.19
CA GLN A 736 -25.27 -3.51 -0.79
C GLN A 736 -24.42 -3.01 0.38
N GLU A 737 -23.44 -3.79 0.83
CA GLU A 737 -22.60 -3.45 1.98
C GLU A 737 -21.75 -2.20 1.77
N PHE A 738 -21.11 -1.72 2.83
CA PHE A 738 -20.21 -0.59 2.74
C PHE A 738 -18.77 -1.06 2.76
N GLU A 739 -17.91 -0.40 1.98
CA GLU A 739 -16.46 -0.63 1.93
C GLU A 739 -16.04 -2.07 1.57
N ARG A 740 -16.64 -2.62 0.51
CA ARG A 740 -16.29 -3.90 -0.11
C ARG A 740 -14.93 -3.83 -0.80
N LEU A 741 -14.19 -4.93 -0.68
CA LEU A 741 -12.81 -5.07 -1.19
C LEU A 741 -12.69 -6.29 -2.11
N ASN A 742 -13.37 -6.27 -3.27
CA ASN A 742 -13.17 -7.34 -4.24
C ASN A 742 -11.79 -7.23 -4.89
N SER A 743 -11.21 -8.37 -5.26
CA SER A 743 -9.86 -8.40 -5.84
C SER A 743 -9.71 -9.41 -6.99
N HIS A 744 -8.75 -9.11 -7.87
CA HIS A 744 -8.23 -9.97 -8.94
C HIS A 744 -9.31 -10.75 -9.72
N PRO A 745 -10.24 -10.06 -10.41
CA PRO A 745 -11.25 -10.75 -11.20
C PRO A 745 -10.62 -11.53 -12.35
N ALA A 746 -11.21 -12.67 -12.68
CA ALA A 746 -10.88 -13.49 -13.84
C ALA A 746 -12.13 -13.73 -14.69
N VAL A 747 -11.96 -13.94 -15.99
CA VAL A 747 -13.08 -14.11 -16.92
C VAL A 747 -12.80 -15.20 -17.96
N ALA A 748 -13.81 -16.02 -18.21
CA ALA A 748 -13.80 -17.08 -19.21
C ALA A 748 -15.05 -17.01 -20.10
N TYR A 749 -14.92 -17.46 -21.35
CA TYR A 749 -16.03 -17.55 -22.30
C TYR A 749 -16.04 -18.91 -22.97
N ASP A 750 -17.20 -19.57 -22.95
CA ASP A 750 -17.43 -20.82 -23.67
C ASP A 750 -18.09 -20.52 -25.02
N ASP A 751 -17.33 -20.74 -26.10
CA ASP A 751 -17.82 -20.59 -27.48
C ASP A 751 -18.98 -21.55 -27.80
N GLY A 752 -19.06 -22.72 -27.15
CA GLY A 752 -20.07 -23.73 -27.41
C GLY A 752 -21.46 -23.35 -26.90
N SER A 753 -21.56 -22.94 -25.64
CA SER A 753 -22.81 -22.44 -25.05
C SER A 753 -23.07 -20.96 -25.34
N GLY A 754 -22.02 -20.18 -25.58
CA GLY A 754 -22.06 -18.72 -25.61
C GLY A 754 -22.12 -18.08 -24.23
N THR A 755 -21.61 -18.78 -23.21
CA THR A 755 -21.67 -18.36 -21.80
C THR A 755 -20.41 -17.60 -21.42
N LEU A 756 -20.59 -16.46 -20.77
CA LEU A 756 -19.52 -15.68 -20.14
C LEU A 756 -19.57 -15.91 -18.62
N ILE A 757 -18.44 -16.24 -18.00
CA ILE A 757 -18.32 -16.42 -16.56
C ILE A 757 -17.21 -15.50 -16.06
N ALA A 758 -17.52 -14.68 -15.06
CA ALA A 758 -16.55 -13.90 -14.31
C ALA A 758 -16.48 -14.42 -12.88
N VAL A 759 -15.29 -14.51 -12.31
CA VAL A 759 -15.04 -14.89 -10.91
C VAL A 759 -14.08 -13.89 -10.27
N TRP A 760 -14.14 -13.72 -8.95
CA TRP A 760 -13.26 -12.79 -8.23
C TRP A 760 -13.05 -13.27 -6.80
N SER A 761 -11.97 -12.78 -6.18
CA SER A 761 -11.81 -12.88 -4.73
C SER A 761 -12.67 -11.83 -4.06
N ASP A 762 -13.40 -12.23 -3.04
CA ASP A 762 -14.47 -11.47 -2.44
C ASP A 762 -14.22 -11.36 -0.94
N GLN A 763 -14.23 -10.12 -0.46
CA GLN A 763 -14.05 -9.81 0.96
C GLN A 763 -15.30 -9.15 1.55
N ARG A 764 -16.48 -9.39 0.94
CA ARG A 764 -17.77 -8.99 1.52
C ARG A 764 -18.02 -9.69 2.86
N GLU A 765 -19.00 -9.18 3.58
CA GLU A 765 -19.44 -9.61 4.91
C GLU A 765 -18.41 -9.40 6.03
N ARG A 766 -17.24 -8.80 5.73
CA ARG A 766 -16.14 -8.63 6.71
C ARG A 766 -15.82 -9.97 7.41
N HIS A 767 -16.08 -11.07 6.72
CA HIS A 767 -15.88 -12.42 7.23
C HIS A 767 -14.39 -12.69 7.44
N PRO A 768 -14.05 -13.64 8.34
CA PRO A 768 -12.66 -13.97 8.67
C PRO A 768 -11.83 -14.44 7.47
N ASP A 769 -12.49 -14.93 6.43
CA ASP A 769 -11.87 -15.54 5.26
C ASP A 769 -12.32 -14.82 3.98
N THR A 770 -11.40 -14.74 3.02
CA THR A 770 -11.70 -14.26 1.65
C THR A 770 -12.31 -15.42 0.86
N ASP A 771 -13.47 -15.21 0.26
CA ASP A 771 -14.19 -16.21 -0.54
C ASP A 771 -14.00 -15.97 -2.04
N ILE A 772 -14.42 -16.95 -2.86
CA ILE A 772 -14.44 -16.83 -4.32
C ILE A 772 -15.88 -16.77 -4.80
N PHE A 773 -16.25 -15.65 -5.42
CA PHE A 773 -17.57 -15.44 -6.01
C PHE A 773 -17.50 -15.42 -7.53
N GLY A 774 -18.67 -15.55 -8.17
CA GLY A 774 -18.75 -15.46 -9.62
C GLY A 774 -20.14 -15.14 -10.15
N ALA A 775 -20.17 -14.55 -11.34
CA ALA A 775 -21.37 -14.21 -12.08
C ALA A 775 -21.31 -14.84 -13.47
N THR A 776 -22.46 -15.33 -13.94
CA THR A 776 -22.60 -15.96 -15.26
C THR A 776 -23.59 -15.16 -16.11
N SER A 777 -23.25 -14.95 -17.38
CA SER A 777 -24.14 -14.34 -18.38
C SER A 777 -24.28 -15.24 -19.61
N THR A 778 -25.52 -15.41 -20.06
CA THR A 778 -25.87 -16.10 -21.32
C THR A 778 -26.34 -15.13 -22.40
N ASP A 779 -26.23 -13.82 -22.16
CA ASP A 779 -26.71 -12.78 -23.07
C ASP A 779 -25.75 -12.64 -24.27
N ARG A 780 -26.24 -12.95 -25.47
CA ARG A 780 -25.45 -12.99 -26.72
C ARG A 780 -25.19 -11.64 -27.39
#